data_AF-A0A9E0TYS0-F1
#
_entry.id   AF-A0A9E0TYS0-F1
#
_cell.length_a   1.000
_cell.length_b   1.000
_cell.length_c   1.000
_cell.angle_alpha   90.00
_cell.angle_beta   90.00
_cell.angle_gamma   90.00
#
_symmetry.space_group_name_H-M   'P 1'
#
loop_
_entity.id
_entity.type
_entity.pdbx_description
1 polymer ?
#
loop_
_entity_poly.entity_id
_entity_poly.type
_entity_poly.pdbx_seq_one_letter_code
_entity_poly.pdbx_strand_id
1 'polypeptide(L)'
;MKKFFLLVANLVLTALLRIRYRITYKGLDKVLKTIKASKRGCLFLPTHLAVVVDPLIIGLPLVRHFPLRPLIVEYMYYAPLFHRLMRLFRALPICDFSTGYNPLKLKRTETMLHEVVEGLKKGERFLIYPSGTTRHTAREVVGGAFGVHQIVSTHPDVDIVLVRLTGLWGSTFSRALTLGKGPNAIKALTDGMWTALKNLLFFVPKREVTVEFELAAPDFPYHASKVVFNQYLETWYNKPYGPHGEPLKLVSFSFWKEDFPIVAREEERLSQLEFIPSYVRKAILAKLQELSNIPSDKISYNMRLVEDLGLDSLTLAELIFFLEEQFDVTFIVPEDLVTVAHVLEIAMIGKISHHERQWDLKDWNKARPQKRVQLPGGKTLPEVFLKACDGRLFDIATADPARGPITYYTIKRTCLLLSKQIAKLQGDKIGILIAAANPAQILVLSCQMAGKIPVMIDWTIQDDTCHELDVVLSSWVFLDRPMKVDLSHLKPKLVMLEELKIEATFFDVLRSAIAALMPSFALRKRLLPIHSDAVQLVQKGSISHTAVLSDMRQTLEANILFETDRLLAAAPSFTYSGFCYTGMLPLLSGLRVVYYPNPDESKRLAYALDHWNVTVLWGRSETIQKIFESTDAQHAHLRLVLTLL
;
A
#
# COMPACT_ATOMS: atom_id res chain seq x y z
N MET A 1 32.49 11.58 -8.33
CA MET A 1 31.18 12.27 -8.14
C MET A 1 30.25 11.57 -7.13
N LYS A 2 29.85 10.30 -7.30
CA LYS A 2 28.90 9.61 -6.38
C LYS A 2 29.32 9.61 -4.90
N LYS A 3 30.58 9.26 -4.59
CA LYS A 3 31.10 9.26 -3.20
C LYS A 3 31.07 10.65 -2.56
N PHE A 4 31.40 11.69 -3.32
CA PHE A 4 31.36 13.07 -2.87
C PHE A 4 29.92 13.52 -2.55
N PHE A 5 28.98 13.23 -3.44
CA PHE A 5 27.56 13.53 -3.20
C PHE A 5 27.02 12.82 -1.95
N LEU A 6 27.36 11.54 -1.76
CA LEU A 6 26.99 10.78 -0.56
C LEU A 6 27.58 11.38 0.72
N LEU A 7 28.82 11.86 0.67
CA LEU A 7 29.48 12.48 1.82
C LEU A 7 28.82 13.82 2.17
N VAL A 8 28.53 14.66 1.18
CA VAL A 8 27.79 15.92 1.36
C VAL A 8 26.39 15.66 1.91
N ALA A 9 25.64 14.73 1.30
CA ALA A 9 24.30 14.35 1.76
C ALA A 9 24.33 13.85 3.21
N ASN A 10 25.33 13.04 3.58
CA ASN A 10 25.50 12.57 4.94
C ASN A 10 25.78 13.72 5.92
N LEU A 11 26.66 14.66 5.57
CA LEU A 11 26.93 15.85 6.39
C LEU A 11 25.67 16.68 6.61
N VAL A 12 24.91 16.96 5.55
CA VAL A 12 23.64 17.71 5.60
C VAL A 12 22.62 17.00 6.48
N LEU A 13 22.38 15.70 6.27
CA LEU A 13 21.43 14.92 7.07
C LEU A 13 21.86 14.83 8.53
N THR A 14 23.17 14.68 8.81
CA THR A 14 23.70 14.70 10.17
C THR A 14 23.44 16.05 10.85
N ALA A 15 23.63 17.16 10.13
CA ALA A 15 23.37 18.50 10.64
C ALA A 15 21.87 18.73 10.93
N LEU A 16 20.99 18.27 10.02
CA LEU A 16 19.54 18.36 10.20
C LEU A 16 19.07 17.55 11.43
N LEU A 17 19.61 16.35 11.66
CA LEU A 17 19.27 15.59 12.87
C LEU A 17 19.72 16.31 14.14
N ARG A 18 20.87 16.99 14.15
CA ARG A 18 21.41 17.72 15.32
C ARG A 18 20.56 18.92 15.75
N ILE A 19 19.64 19.38 14.90
CA ILE A 19 18.68 20.43 15.24
C ILE A 19 17.74 19.93 16.35
N ARG A 20 17.14 18.74 16.17
CA ARG A 20 16.14 18.19 17.10
C ARG A 20 16.68 17.12 18.05
N TYR A 21 17.77 16.45 17.70
CA TYR A 21 18.27 15.28 18.42
C TYR A 21 19.69 15.50 18.96
N ARG A 22 19.92 15.06 20.20
CA ARG A 22 21.24 14.90 20.81
C ARG A 22 21.53 13.41 20.88
N ILE A 23 22.42 12.94 20.00
CA ILE A 23 22.66 11.52 19.78
C ILE A 23 23.99 11.12 20.44
N THR A 24 23.94 10.07 21.27
CA THR A 24 25.11 9.48 21.92
C THR A 24 25.33 8.07 21.38
N TYR A 25 26.52 7.80 20.86
CA TYR A 25 26.91 6.49 20.32
C TYR A 25 27.81 5.76 21.33
N LYS A 26 27.42 4.57 21.77
CA LYS A 26 28.25 3.69 22.62
C LYS A 26 28.69 2.46 21.83
N GLY A 27 29.93 2.04 22.00
CA GLY A 27 30.48 0.82 21.38
C GLY A 27 30.80 0.92 19.88
N LEU A 28 30.35 1.98 19.19
CA LEU A 28 30.53 2.16 17.75
C LEU A 28 32.00 2.05 17.30
N ASP A 29 32.93 2.73 17.98
CA ASP A 29 34.35 2.72 17.58
C ASP A 29 34.99 1.32 17.68
N LYS A 30 34.60 0.54 18.70
CA LYS A 30 35.06 -0.85 18.87
C LYS A 30 34.54 -1.71 17.72
N VAL A 31 33.24 -1.62 17.44
CA VAL A 31 32.57 -2.36 16.35
C VAL A 31 33.17 -2.01 14.99
N LEU A 32 33.40 -0.72 14.71
CA LEU A 32 33.99 -0.26 13.44
C LEU A 32 35.41 -0.80 13.23
N LYS A 33 36.23 -0.90 14.29
CA LYS A 33 37.58 -1.47 14.21
C LYS A 33 37.52 -2.97 13.88
N THR A 34 36.67 -3.73 14.58
CA THR A 34 36.55 -5.18 14.37
C THR A 34 36.05 -5.52 12.96
N ILE A 35 34.98 -4.88 12.50
CA ILE A 35 34.38 -5.16 11.18
C ILE A 35 35.33 -4.79 10.03
N LYS A 36 36.15 -3.74 10.21
CA LYS A 36 37.18 -3.39 9.22
C LYS A 36 38.30 -4.44 9.15
N ALA A 37 38.58 -5.13 10.26
CA ALA A 37 39.61 -6.15 10.34
C ALA A 37 39.14 -7.53 9.83
N SER A 38 37.91 -7.95 10.15
CA SER A 38 37.40 -9.30 9.84
C SER A 38 37.23 -9.56 8.33
N LYS A 39 36.91 -8.51 7.55
CA LYS A 39 36.50 -8.60 6.13
C LYS A 39 35.31 -9.54 5.84
N ARG A 40 34.68 -10.13 6.87
CA ARG A 40 33.50 -10.99 6.76
C ARG A 40 32.25 -10.17 6.45
N GLY A 41 31.21 -10.86 5.99
CA GLY A 41 29.88 -10.27 5.87
C GLY A 41 29.38 -9.84 7.25
N CYS A 42 28.64 -8.74 7.33
CA CYS A 42 28.15 -8.23 8.61
C CYS A 42 26.65 -7.93 8.59
N LEU A 43 25.98 -8.31 9.67
CA LEU A 43 24.56 -8.11 9.89
C LEU A 43 24.33 -7.17 11.07
N PHE A 44 23.76 -6.00 10.80
CA PHE A 44 23.33 -5.05 11.82
C PHE A 44 21.86 -5.33 12.16
N LEU A 45 21.60 -5.65 13.42
CA LEU A 45 20.28 -6.01 13.96
C LEU A 45 19.78 -4.96 14.95
N PRO A 46 19.19 -3.85 14.46
CA PRO A 46 18.63 -2.80 15.30
C PRO A 46 17.22 -3.06 15.82
N THR A 47 16.91 -2.43 16.96
CA THR A 47 15.54 -2.18 17.43
C THR A 47 14.81 -1.16 16.54
N HIS A 48 13.50 -1.29 16.35
CA HIS A 48 12.72 -0.40 15.47
C HIS A 48 11.70 0.45 16.25
N LEU A 49 12.07 1.61 16.77
CA LEU A 49 11.20 2.50 17.57
C LEU A 49 10.42 3.50 16.72
N ALA A 50 11.01 3.98 15.62
CA ALA A 50 10.45 5.03 14.79
C ALA A 50 10.65 4.74 13.29
N VAL A 51 9.66 5.12 12.48
CA VAL A 51 9.57 4.74 11.05
C VAL A 51 10.70 5.34 10.21
N VAL A 52 11.13 6.58 10.51
CA VAL A 52 12.05 7.35 9.65
C VAL A 52 13.38 7.67 10.33
N VAL A 53 13.35 8.00 11.62
CA VAL A 53 14.51 8.58 12.30
C VAL A 53 15.55 7.51 12.64
N ASP A 54 15.12 6.31 13.00
CA ASP A 54 16.02 5.23 13.45
C ASP A 54 16.97 4.78 12.35
N PRO A 55 16.51 4.48 11.12
CA PRO A 55 17.42 4.12 10.04
C PRO A 55 18.45 5.21 9.73
N LEU A 56 18.08 6.49 9.91
CA LEU A 56 19.01 7.61 9.71
C LEU A 56 20.05 7.70 10.84
N ILE A 57 19.61 7.64 12.10
CA ILE A 57 20.50 7.73 13.28
C ILE A 57 21.53 6.59 13.28
N ILE A 58 21.11 5.39 12.89
CA ILE A 58 21.94 4.20 12.86
C ILE A 58 22.77 4.15 11.57
N GLY A 59 22.17 4.43 10.41
CA GLY A 59 22.82 4.29 9.11
C GLY A 59 23.88 5.36 8.82
N LEU A 60 23.61 6.64 9.13
CA LEU A 60 24.53 7.75 8.81
C LEU A 60 25.96 7.59 9.35
N PRO A 61 26.21 7.16 10.60
CA PRO A 61 27.58 6.89 11.06
C PRO A 61 28.23 5.71 10.36
N LEU A 62 27.47 4.66 10.01
CA LEU A 62 27.99 3.45 9.38
C LEU A 62 28.38 3.68 7.91
N VAL A 63 27.53 4.37 7.14
CA VAL A 63 27.75 4.60 5.70
C VAL A 63 28.94 5.52 5.40
N ARG A 64 29.48 6.23 6.40
CA ARG A 64 30.76 6.97 6.30
C ARG A 64 31.96 6.04 6.17
N HIS A 65 31.85 4.81 6.69
CA HIS A 65 32.97 3.87 6.77
C HIS A 65 32.88 2.73 5.77
N PHE A 66 31.68 2.26 5.42
CA PHE A 66 31.47 1.19 4.46
C PHE A 66 30.09 1.28 3.79
N PRO A 67 29.91 0.66 2.60
CA PRO A 67 28.59 0.50 2.00
C PRO A 67 27.69 -0.35 2.91
N LEU A 68 26.50 0.16 3.22
CA LEU A 68 25.46 -0.52 4.00
C LEU A 68 24.24 -0.74 3.10
N ARG A 69 23.74 -1.98 3.04
CA ARG A 69 22.55 -2.37 2.27
C ARG A 69 21.36 -2.56 3.20
N PRO A 70 20.44 -1.60 3.32
CA PRO A 70 19.26 -1.77 4.18
C PRO A 70 18.19 -2.63 3.51
N LEU A 71 17.44 -3.39 4.31
CA LEU A 71 16.18 -4.01 3.90
C LEU A 71 15.02 -3.07 4.21
N ILE A 72 14.11 -2.89 3.25
CA ILE A 72 13.07 -1.84 3.32
C ILE A 72 11.76 -2.39 2.78
N VAL A 73 10.67 -2.13 3.48
CA VAL A 73 9.33 -2.57 3.07
C VAL A 73 8.97 -1.97 1.70
N GLU A 74 8.39 -2.79 0.81
CA GLU A 74 8.12 -2.46 -0.59
C GLU A 74 7.44 -1.11 -0.78
N TYR A 75 6.39 -0.79 -0.03
CA TYR A 75 5.68 0.49 -0.17
C TYR A 75 6.58 1.71 0.09
N MET A 76 7.55 1.59 1.00
CA MET A 76 8.55 2.64 1.23
C MET A 76 9.62 2.62 0.15
N TYR A 77 10.16 1.44 -0.17
CA TYR A 77 11.22 1.27 -1.17
C TYR A 77 10.81 1.82 -2.55
N TYR A 78 9.53 1.68 -2.90
CA TYR A 78 8.96 2.15 -4.17
C TYR A 78 8.39 3.58 -4.10
N ALA A 79 8.53 4.29 -2.98
CA ALA A 79 8.11 5.68 -2.89
C ALA A 79 8.92 6.58 -3.84
N PRO A 80 8.28 7.55 -4.53
CA PRO A 80 8.96 8.46 -5.45
C PRO A 80 10.13 9.19 -4.78
N LEU A 81 11.21 9.44 -5.53
CA LEU A 81 12.49 10.01 -5.05
C LEU A 81 13.26 9.10 -4.07
N PHE A 82 12.59 8.52 -3.07
CA PHE A 82 13.19 7.61 -2.10
C PHE A 82 13.75 6.36 -2.78
N HIS A 83 13.03 5.78 -3.76
CA HIS A 83 13.51 4.65 -4.54
C HIS A 83 14.87 4.91 -5.20
N ARG A 84 15.10 6.11 -5.74
CA ARG A 84 16.39 6.46 -6.38
C ARG A 84 17.52 6.51 -5.37
N LEU A 85 17.24 7.03 -4.17
CA LEU A 85 18.18 7.01 -3.07
C LEU A 85 18.47 5.57 -2.63
N MET A 86 17.45 4.71 -2.54
CA MET A 86 17.59 3.32 -2.12
C MET A 86 18.39 2.48 -3.13
N ARG A 87 18.23 2.73 -4.43
CA ARG A 87 19.09 2.14 -5.47
C ARG A 87 20.56 2.53 -5.32
N LEU A 88 20.84 3.75 -4.84
CA LEU A 88 22.22 4.19 -4.58
C LEU A 88 22.87 3.38 -3.44
N PHE A 89 22.09 2.98 -2.44
CA PHE A 89 22.53 2.12 -1.34
C PHE A 89 22.46 0.61 -1.65
N ARG A 90 21.99 0.21 -2.85
CA ARG A 90 21.70 -1.19 -3.20
C ARG A 90 20.80 -1.86 -2.14
N ALA A 91 19.83 -1.10 -1.61
CA ALA A 91 18.86 -1.57 -0.64
C ALA A 91 17.98 -2.68 -1.25
N LEU A 92 17.47 -3.56 -0.40
CA LEU A 92 16.64 -4.69 -0.81
C LEU A 92 15.18 -4.49 -0.39
N PRO A 93 14.21 -4.62 -1.30
CA PRO A 93 12.80 -4.59 -0.94
C PRO A 93 12.41 -5.87 -0.20
N ILE A 94 11.68 -5.73 0.91
CA ILE A 94 11.00 -6.84 1.59
C ILE A 94 9.49 -6.70 1.41
N CYS A 95 8.82 -7.81 1.06
CA CYS A 95 7.38 -7.82 0.85
C CYS A 95 6.64 -7.43 2.13
N ASP A 96 5.59 -6.62 1.97
CA ASP A 96 4.69 -6.30 3.08
C ASP A 96 3.64 -7.39 3.22
N PHE A 97 3.66 -8.12 4.34
CA PHE A 97 2.70 -9.18 4.61
C PHE A 97 1.45 -8.69 5.36
N SER A 98 1.38 -7.41 5.76
CA SER A 98 0.19 -6.83 6.39
C SER A 98 -0.99 -6.70 5.43
N THR A 99 -0.71 -6.58 4.13
CA THR A 99 -1.71 -6.29 3.08
C THR A 99 -2.29 -7.52 2.38
N GLY A 100 -1.76 -8.72 2.69
CA GLY A 100 -2.24 -9.99 2.11
C GLY A 100 -1.13 -11.01 1.90
N TYR A 101 -1.51 -12.29 1.91
CA TYR A 101 -0.64 -13.45 1.68
C TYR A 101 -0.79 -13.95 0.23
N ASN A 102 0.32 -14.14 -0.48
CA ASN A 102 0.34 -14.67 -1.83
C ASN A 102 1.61 -15.53 -2.05
N PRO A 103 1.52 -16.73 -2.68
CA PRO A 103 2.68 -17.54 -3.09
C PRO A 103 3.79 -16.76 -3.82
N LEU A 104 3.43 -15.75 -4.61
CA LEU A 104 4.37 -14.86 -5.30
C LEU A 104 5.24 -14.03 -4.33
N LYS A 105 4.63 -13.52 -3.24
CA LYS A 105 5.35 -12.79 -2.17
C LYS A 105 6.31 -13.72 -1.45
N LEU A 106 5.88 -14.94 -1.12
CA LEU A 106 6.73 -15.92 -0.45
C LEU A 106 8.00 -16.22 -1.26
N LYS A 107 7.84 -16.55 -2.54
CA LYS A 107 8.97 -16.82 -3.45
C LYS A 107 9.90 -15.62 -3.63
N ARG A 108 9.37 -14.39 -3.57
CA ARG A 108 10.19 -13.16 -3.60
C ARG A 108 10.97 -12.97 -2.32
N THR A 109 10.35 -13.19 -1.16
CA THR A 109 11.04 -13.18 0.13
C THR A 109 12.16 -14.20 0.15
N GLU A 110 11.94 -15.43 -0.34
CA GLU A 110 12.99 -16.44 -0.48
C GLU A 110 14.15 -15.97 -1.39
N THR A 111 13.82 -15.37 -2.54
CA THR A 111 14.82 -14.84 -3.48
C THR A 111 15.64 -13.72 -2.82
N MET A 112 14.98 -12.82 -2.07
CA MET A 112 15.64 -11.74 -1.33
C MET A 112 16.55 -12.28 -0.23
N LEU A 113 16.10 -13.26 0.55
CA LEU A 113 16.92 -13.90 1.58
C LEU A 113 18.16 -14.58 0.98
N HIS A 114 18.00 -15.25 -0.16
CA HIS A 114 19.12 -15.80 -0.92
C HIS A 114 20.11 -14.71 -1.36
N GLU A 115 19.62 -13.56 -1.85
CA GLU A 115 20.50 -12.42 -2.20
C GLU A 115 21.26 -11.87 -0.97
N VAL A 116 20.62 -11.82 0.20
CA VAL A 116 21.28 -11.42 1.45
C VAL A 116 22.40 -12.40 1.82
N VAL A 117 22.11 -13.71 1.80
CA VAL A 117 23.12 -14.75 2.10
C VAL A 117 24.30 -14.68 1.14
N GLU A 118 24.04 -14.55 -0.17
CA GLU A 118 25.10 -14.40 -1.17
C GLU A 118 25.89 -13.09 -1.02
N GLY A 119 25.24 -12.01 -0.62
CA GLY A 119 25.93 -10.75 -0.28
C GLY A 119 26.82 -10.89 0.95
N LEU A 120 26.35 -11.58 2.00
CA LEU A 120 27.12 -11.82 3.22
C LEU A 120 28.38 -12.64 2.93
N LYS A 121 28.28 -13.70 2.11
CA LYS A 121 29.45 -14.48 1.63
C LYS A 121 30.48 -13.61 0.90
N LYS A 122 30.05 -12.54 0.23
CA LYS A 122 30.91 -11.58 -0.48
C LYS A 122 31.48 -10.48 0.42
N GLY A 123 31.24 -10.53 1.74
CA GLY A 123 31.68 -9.49 2.68
C GLY A 123 30.82 -8.21 2.63
N GLU A 124 29.60 -8.29 2.07
CA GLU A 124 28.65 -7.19 2.09
C GLU A 124 28.00 -7.05 3.48
N ARG A 125 27.40 -5.88 3.73
CA ARG A 125 26.92 -5.48 5.06
C ARG A 125 25.47 -5.08 4.98
N PHE A 126 24.63 -5.69 5.79
CA PHE A 126 23.19 -5.52 5.74
C PHE A 126 22.64 -4.92 7.04
N LEU A 127 21.61 -4.07 6.91
CA LEU A 127 20.83 -3.55 8.04
C LEU A 127 19.43 -4.18 7.99
N ILE A 128 19.10 -5.02 8.97
CA ILE A 128 17.83 -5.74 9.05
C ILE A 128 17.22 -5.54 10.43
N TYR A 129 16.02 -4.97 10.47
CA TYR A 129 15.22 -4.88 11.70
C TYR A 129 14.58 -6.24 11.98
N PRO A 130 14.97 -6.96 13.05
CA PRO A 130 14.48 -8.33 13.26
C PRO A 130 12.98 -8.41 13.42
N SER A 131 12.35 -7.48 14.12
CA SER A 131 10.89 -7.46 14.34
C SER A 131 10.08 -7.25 13.06
N GLY A 132 10.67 -6.72 11.98
CA GLY A 132 9.98 -6.41 10.72
C GLY A 132 8.97 -5.25 10.79
N THR A 133 8.57 -4.84 11.99
CA THR A 133 7.67 -3.73 12.25
C THR A 133 8.28 -2.78 13.30
N THR A 134 7.84 -1.53 13.29
CA THR A 134 8.14 -0.62 14.41
C THR A 134 7.41 -1.09 15.67
N ARG A 135 8.05 -1.00 16.83
CA ARG A 135 7.49 -1.33 18.15
C ARG A 135 6.07 -0.79 18.32
N HIS A 136 5.17 -1.68 18.74
CA HIS A 136 3.78 -1.35 19.06
C HIS A 136 3.64 -0.87 20.51
N THR A 137 4.56 -1.26 21.40
CA THR A 137 4.63 -0.84 22.81
C THR A 137 6.01 -0.36 23.21
N ALA A 138 6.13 0.05 24.48
CA ALA A 138 7.38 0.39 25.13
C ALA A 138 8.44 -0.73 25.03
N ARG A 139 7.99 -1.99 24.91
CA ARG A 139 8.83 -3.18 24.81
C ARG A 139 9.08 -3.56 23.34
N GLU A 140 10.30 -4.00 23.03
CA GLU A 140 10.55 -4.69 21.75
C GLU A 140 10.05 -6.13 21.85
N VAL A 141 9.19 -6.50 20.91
CA VAL A 141 8.77 -7.88 20.65
C VAL A 141 9.22 -8.20 19.23
N VAL A 142 10.12 -9.18 19.09
CA VAL A 142 10.60 -9.64 17.78
C VAL A 142 9.56 -10.58 17.17
N GLY A 143 8.85 -11.33 18.01
CA GLY A 143 7.67 -12.10 17.62
C GLY A 143 7.98 -13.21 16.61
N GLY A 144 7.11 -13.38 15.62
CA GLY A 144 7.18 -14.44 14.60
C GLY A 144 8.23 -14.21 13.50
N ALA A 145 9.10 -13.21 13.59
CA ALA A 145 10.02 -12.89 12.51
C ALA A 145 11.00 -14.04 12.19
N PHE A 146 11.03 -14.42 10.91
CA PHE A 146 11.71 -15.63 10.42
C PHE A 146 13.00 -15.33 9.66
N GLY A 147 13.08 -14.20 8.95
CA GLY A 147 14.14 -13.93 7.98
C GLY A 147 15.55 -13.89 8.57
N VAL A 148 15.74 -13.24 9.73
CA VAL A 148 17.07 -13.15 10.36
C VAL A 148 17.56 -14.51 10.85
N HIS A 149 16.69 -15.27 11.52
CA HIS A 149 17.01 -16.63 11.98
C HIS A 149 17.39 -17.54 10.81
N GLN A 150 16.66 -17.47 9.69
CA GLN A 150 16.97 -18.23 8.48
C GLN A 150 18.32 -17.84 7.87
N ILE A 151 18.63 -16.54 7.77
CA ILE A 151 19.91 -16.05 7.26
C ILE A 151 21.07 -16.58 8.10
N VAL A 152 20.98 -16.42 9.43
CA VAL A 152 22.04 -16.82 10.37
C VAL A 152 22.23 -18.33 10.40
N SER A 153 21.13 -19.10 10.36
CA SER A 153 21.18 -20.57 10.33
C SER A 153 21.81 -21.10 9.04
N THR A 154 21.58 -20.42 7.91
CA THR A 154 22.11 -20.81 6.59
C THR A 154 23.59 -20.46 6.44
N HIS A 155 24.03 -19.34 7.01
CA HIS A 155 25.42 -18.88 6.92
C HIS A 155 25.89 -18.32 8.27
N PRO A 156 26.40 -19.18 9.18
CA PRO A 156 26.79 -18.77 10.53
C PRO A 156 28.12 -17.98 10.57
N ASP A 157 28.93 -18.02 9.50
CA ASP A 157 30.22 -17.32 9.41
C ASP A 157 30.05 -15.83 9.05
N VAL A 158 29.28 -15.10 9.88
CA VAL A 158 28.96 -13.68 9.69
C VAL A 158 29.17 -12.90 10.98
N ASP A 159 29.63 -11.66 10.86
CA ASP A 159 29.72 -10.76 12.00
C ASP A 159 28.34 -10.20 12.34
N ILE A 160 27.82 -10.54 13.52
CA ILE A 160 26.53 -10.01 13.99
C ILE A 160 26.77 -8.84 14.93
N VAL A 161 26.09 -7.73 14.65
CA VAL A 161 26.11 -6.51 15.47
C VAL A 161 24.70 -6.23 15.95
N LEU A 162 24.49 -6.32 17.26
CA LEU A 162 23.26 -5.92 17.91
C LEU A 162 23.27 -4.40 18.11
N VAL A 163 22.17 -3.74 17.76
CA VAL A 163 22.02 -2.30 17.91
C VAL A 163 20.79 -1.98 18.72
N ARG A 164 20.97 -1.36 19.88
CA ARG A 164 19.87 -0.91 20.74
C ARG A 164 19.72 0.59 20.64
N LEU A 165 18.51 1.05 20.39
CA LEU A 165 18.16 2.45 20.35
C LEU A 165 17.22 2.77 21.52
N THR A 166 17.54 3.81 22.29
CA THR A 166 16.69 4.30 23.36
C THR A 166 16.51 5.81 23.27
N GLY A 167 15.39 6.30 23.79
CA GLY A 167 15.05 7.71 23.83
C GLY A 167 14.20 8.16 22.65
N LEU A 168 13.66 7.28 21.80
CA LEU A 168 12.72 7.63 20.72
C LEU A 168 11.26 7.28 21.00
N TRP A 169 10.99 6.53 22.08
CA TRP A 169 9.63 6.21 22.50
C TRP A 169 8.89 7.46 23.01
N GLY A 170 7.79 7.84 22.35
CA GLY A 170 7.09 9.11 22.58
C GLY A 170 7.45 10.23 21.60
N SER A 171 8.20 9.92 20.54
CA SER A 171 8.41 10.85 19.42
C SER A 171 7.25 10.79 18.42
N THR A 172 7.10 11.84 17.60
CA THR A 172 6.11 11.89 16.49
C THR A 172 6.34 10.84 15.41
N PHE A 173 7.52 10.22 15.39
CA PHE A 173 7.86 9.12 14.48
C PHE A 173 7.66 7.74 15.08
N SER A 174 7.31 7.65 16.37
CA SER A 174 7.02 6.39 17.10
C SER A 174 5.53 6.13 17.21
N ARG A 175 5.14 4.87 17.43
CA ARG A 175 3.73 4.46 17.62
C ARG A 175 3.17 4.78 19.02
N ALA A 176 4.01 5.30 19.91
CA ALA A 176 3.65 5.58 21.30
C ALA A 176 2.51 6.58 21.46
N LEU A 177 2.40 7.54 20.53
CA LEU A 177 1.40 8.61 20.58
C LEU A 177 0.08 8.21 19.90
N THR A 178 0.06 7.09 19.19
CA THR A 178 -0.99 6.68 18.25
C THR A 178 -1.60 5.32 18.59
N LEU A 179 -1.47 4.86 19.84
CA LEU A 179 -2.01 3.58 20.31
C LEU A 179 -1.59 2.38 19.44
N GLY A 180 -0.34 2.37 18.97
CA GLY A 180 0.14 1.28 18.12
C GLY A 180 -0.17 1.44 16.62
N LYS A 181 -0.89 2.48 16.19
CA LYS A 181 -1.06 2.79 14.75
C LYS A 181 0.21 3.41 14.18
N GLY A 182 0.57 3.05 12.95
CA GLY A 182 1.76 3.60 12.27
C GLY A 182 1.64 5.12 12.05
N PRO A 183 2.66 5.93 12.41
CA PRO A 183 2.60 7.37 12.22
C PRO A 183 2.73 7.76 10.74
N ASN A 184 2.04 8.82 10.33
CA ASN A 184 2.20 9.37 8.98
C ASN A 184 3.56 10.08 8.87
N ALA A 185 4.51 9.44 8.19
CA ALA A 185 5.88 9.92 8.05
C ALA A 185 5.99 11.32 7.42
N ILE A 186 5.16 11.62 6.40
CA ILE A 186 5.18 12.92 5.72
C ILE A 186 4.73 14.02 6.67
N LYS A 187 3.60 13.79 7.36
CA LYS A 187 3.09 14.73 8.36
C LYS A 187 4.10 14.96 9.49
N ALA A 188 4.70 13.91 10.03
CA ALA A 188 5.71 14.02 11.08
C ALA A 188 6.95 14.82 10.62
N LEU A 189 7.39 14.65 9.37
CA LEU A 189 8.47 15.46 8.78
C LEU A 189 8.09 16.93 8.61
N THR A 190 6.89 17.22 8.10
CA THR A 190 6.41 18.59 7.94
C THR A 190 6.23 19.29 9.28
N ASP A 191 5.68 18.59 10.28
CA ASP A 191 5.51 19.11 11.63
C ASP A 191 6.88 19.39 12.26
N GLY A 192 7.84 18.47 12.10
CA GLY A 192 9.22 18.66 12.55
C GLY A 192 9.91 19.88 11.92
N MET A 193 9.70 20.11 10.62
CA MET A 193 10.21 21.30 9.93
C MET A 193 9.59 22.59 10.50
N TRP A 194 8.26 22.61 10.70
CA TRP A 194 7.58 23.76 11.28
C TRP A 194 7.98 24.01 12.74
N THR A 195 8.16 22.95 13.52
CA THR A 195 8.74 23.02 14.86
C THR A 195 10.14 23.64 14.79
N ALA A 196 10.99 23.21 13.86
CA ALA A 196 12.33 23.78 13.71
C ALA A 196 12.27 25.29 13.41
N LEU A 197 11.43 25.69 12.46
CA LEU A 197 11.26 27.11 12.08
C LEU A 197 10.71 27.96 13.23
N LYS A 198 9.69 27.49 13.94
CA LYS A 198 9.10 28.18 15.11
C LYS A 198 10.13 28.47 16.18
N ASN A 199 11.06 27.55 16.39
CA ASN A 199 12.14 27.69 17.38
C ASN A 199 13.44 28.29 16.78
N LEU A 200 13.33 29.03 15.67
CA LEU A 200 14.44 29.70 14.99
C LEU A 200 15.61 28.75 14.67
N LEU A 201 15.31 27.49 14.37
CA LEU A 201 16.22 26.36 14.11
C LEU A 201 17.14 25.97 15.28
N PHE A 202 17.67 26.91 16.04
CA PHE A 202 18.71 26.65 17.05
C PHE A 202 18.16 26.39 18.44
N PHE A 203 16.97 26.92 18.77
CA PHE A 203 16.38 26.81 20.10
C PHE A 203 15.42 25.63 20.24
N VAL A 204 15.34 24.77 19.23
CA VAL A 204 14.47 23.58 19.27
C VAL A 204 14.83 22.72 20.49
N PRO A 205 13.88 22.42 21.39
CA PRO A 205 14.13 21.51 22.51
C PRO A 205 14.67 20.18 21.99
N LYS A 206 15.84 19.75 22.50
CA LYS A 206 16.53 18.57 21.97
C LYS A 206 16.07 17.29 22.65
N ARG A 207 15.85 16.25 21.84
CA ARG A 207 15.56 14.89 22.31
C ARG A 207 16.85 14.11 22.42
N GLU A 208 17.12 13.56 23.60
CA GLU A 208 18.27 12.70 23.83
C GLU A 208 17.99 11.30 23.32
N VAL A 209 18.91 10.78 22.52
CA VAL A 209 18.84 9.45 21.92
C VAL A 209 20.17 8.75 22.17
N THR A 210 20.12 7.52 22.68
CA THR A 210 21.32 6.69 22.86
C THR A 210 21.25 5.51 21.90
N VAL A 211 22.36 5.28 21.20
CA VAL A 211 22.52 4.14 20.28
C VAL A 211 23.69 3.31 20.78
N GLU A 212 23.45 2.05 21.08
CA GLU A 212 24.44 1.13 21.63
C GLU A 212 24.72 0.04 20.61
N PHE A 213 25.99 -0.07 20.21
CA PHE A 213 26.48 -1.08 19.26
C PHE A 213 27.29 -2.13 20.02
N GLU A 214 26.91 -3.39 19.88
CA GLU A 214 27.59 -4.52 20.50
C GLU A 214 27.78 -5.65 19.48
N LEU A 215 28.96 -6.27 19.47
CA LEU A 215 29.17 -7.50 18.70
C LEU A 215 28.46 -8.65 19.41
N ALA A 216 27.87 -9.56 18.65
CA ALA A 216 27.28 -10.77 19.20
C ALA A 216 28.30 -11.50 20.09
N ALA A 217 27.88 -11.83 21.30
CA ALA A 217 28.69 -12.55 22.26
C ALA A 217 28.92 -14.00 21.79
N PRO A 218 29.92 -14.71 22.34
CA PRO A 218 30.21 -16.10 21.95
C PRO A 218 29.04 -17.07 22.18
N ASP A 219 28.11 -16.74 23.09
CA ASP A 219 26.90 -17.50 23.41
C ASP A 219 25.72 -17.20 22.49
N PHE A 220 25.91 -16.39 21.43
CA PHE A 220 24.84 -16.02 20.52
C PHE A 220 24.23 -17.29 19.86
N PRO A 221 22.90 -17.42 19.81
CA PRO A 221 22.24 -18.68 19.48
C PRO A 221 22.17 -18.99 17.97
N TYR A 222 23.32 -19.13 17.29
CA TYR A 222 23.41 -19.34 15.83
C TYR A 222 22.62 -20.55 15.30
N HIS A 223 22.50 -21.62 16.10
CA HIS A 223 21.85 -22.88 15.72
C HIS A 223 20.62 -23.21 16.57
N ALA A 224 20.14 -22.26 17.38
CA ALA A 224 18.99 -22.53 18.24
C ALA A 224 17.67 -22.52 17.45
N SER A 225 16.60 -22.99 18.09
CA SER A 225 15.26 -22.81 17.56
C SER A 225 14.92 -21.32 17.45
N LYS A 226 14.02 -20.99 16.52
CA LYS A 226 13.50 -19.62 16.31
C LYS A 226 13.07 -18.96 17.62
N VAL A 227 12.39 -19.72 18.48
CA VAL A 227 11.88 -19.22 19.77
C VAL A 227 13.03 -18.76 20.67
N VAL A 228 14.05 -19.60 20.83
CA VAL A 228 15.22 -19.28 21.66
C VAL A 228 16.01 -18.10 21.07
N PHE A 229 16.15 -18.06 19.75
CA PHE A 229 16.80 -16.95 19.05
C PHE A 229 16.10 -15.61 19.29
N ASN A 230 14.78 -15.58 19.12
CA ASN A 230 13.99 -14.35 19.32
C ASN A 230 13.96 -13.93 20.79
N GLN A 231 13.86 -14.88 21.73
CA GLN A 231 13.94 -14.59 23.16
C GLN A 231 15.29 -13.97 23.56
N TYR A 232 16.40 -14.46 22.99
CA TYR A 232 17.72 -13.86 23.22
C TYR A 232 17.76 -12.40 22.77
N LEU A 233 17.28 -12.13 21.55
CA LEU A 233 17.21 -10.78 21.00
C LEU A 233 16.32 -9.87 21.85
N GLU A 234 15.12 -10.31 22.21
CA GLU A 234 14.21 -9.53 23.06
C GLU A 234 14.81 -9.23 24.43
N THR A 235 15.48 -10.20 25.05
CA THR A 235 16.16 -10.02 26.34
C THR A 235 17.26 -8.97 26.24
N TRP A 236 18.01 -8.98 25.13
CA TRP A 236 19.05 -7.98 24.89
C TRP A 236 18.45 -6.60 24.58
N TYR A 237 17.45 -6.52 23.71
CA TYR A 237 16.83 -5.26 23.28
C TYR A 237 16.10 -4.51 24.38
N ASN A 238 15.52 -5.24 25.35
CA ASN A 238 14.72 -4.64 26.41
C ASN A 238 15.53 -4.20 27.63
N LYS A 239 16.83 -4.50 27.73
CA LYS A 239 17.71 -3.89 28.76
C LYS A 239 17.92 -2.39 28.46
N PRO A 240 17.99 -1.50 29.48
CA PRO A 240 17.97 -1.79 30.91
C PRO A 240 16.57 -1.90 31.52
N TYR A 241 15.49 -1.65 30.77
CA TYR A 241 14.14 -1.51 31.30
C TYR A 241 13.41 -2.83 31.59
N GLY A 242 13.85 -3.94 30.99
CA GLY A 242 13.30 -5.26 31.20
C GLY A 242 11.84 -5.37 30.71
N PRO A 243 10.96 -6.07 31.44
CA PRO A 243 9.61 -6.41 30.97
C PRO A 243 8.69 -5.20 30.80
N HIS A 244 8.96 -4.09 31.50
CA HIS A 244 8.14 -2.87 31.45
C HIS A 244 8.39 -2.02 30.19
N GLY A 245 9.50 -2.26 29.48
CA GLY A 245 9.87 -1.49 28.29
C GLY A 245 10.31 -0.05 28.57
N GLU A 246 10.69 0.67 27.51
CA GLU A 246 11.18 2.05 27.61
C GLU A 246 10.07 3.01 28.11
N PRO A 247 10.32 3.83 29.16
CA PRO A 247 9.34 4.78 29.64
C PRO A 247 9.03 5.85 28.59
N LEU A 248 7.77 6.31 28.55
CA LEU A 248 7.34 7.35 27.62
C LEU A 248 8.07 8.67 27.90
N LYS A 249 8.91 9.11 26.95
CA LYS A 249 9.63 10.39 27.03
C LYS A 249 8.99 11.40 26.08
N LEU A 250 8.27 12.38 26.61
CA LEU A 250 7.72 13.50 25.84
C LEU A 250 8.72 14.67 25.83
N VAL A 251 8.83 15.37 24.70
CA VAL A 251 9.70 16.54 24.57
C VAL A 251 8.92 17.64 23.89
N SER A 252 8.90 18.83 24.50
CA SER A 252 8.16 20.00 24.02
C SER A 252 8.53 20.35 22.56
N PHE A 253 7.53 20.82 21.82
CA PHE A 253 7.70 21.39 20.48
C PHE A 253 8.11 22.87 20.52
N SER A 254 8.06 23.52 21.67
CA SER A 254 8.34 24.96 21.81
C SER A 254 9.37 25.20 22.92
N PHE A 255 10.29 26.14 22.71
CA PHE A 255 11.32 26.49 23.69
C PHE A 255 10.84 27.50 24.74
N TRP A 256 9.77 28.25 24.44
CA TRP A 256 9.23 29.32 25.31
C TRP A 256 7.93 28.95 26.03
N LYS A 257 7.33 27.79 25.71
CA LYS A 257 6.12 27.28 26.36
C LYS A 257 6.13 25.76 26.43
N GLU A 258 5.39 25.23 27.40
CA GLU A 258 5.14 23.79 27.49
C GLU A 258 4.11 23.39 26.41
N ASP A 259 4.60 22.73 25.36
CA ASP A 259 3.83 22.32 24.20
C ASP A 259 4.16 20.87 23.86
N PHE A 260 3.53 19.95 24.58
CA PHE A 260 3.80 18.52 24.48
C PHE A 260 2.91 17.83 23.45
N PRO A 261 3.39 16.75 22.81
CA PRO A 261 2.55 15.94 21.95
C PRO A 261 1.39 15.32 22.73
N ILE A 262 0.21 15.34 22.11
CA ILE A 262 -0.99 14.69 22.64
C ILE A 262 -0.81 13.18 22.50
N VAL A 263 -0.91 12.47 23.62
CA VAL A 263 -0.93 11.01 23.64
C VAL A 263 -2.37 10.57 23.41
N ALA A 264 -2.64 9.85 22.32
CA ALA A 264 -3.95 9.23 22.12
C ALA A 264 -4.23 8.30 23.30
N ARG A 265 -5.38 8.49 23.95
CA ARG A 265 -5.90 7.57 24.96
C ARG A 265 -6.94 6.69 24.28
N GLU A 266 -6.93 5.40 24.58
CA GLU A 266 -8.10 4.56 24.32
C GLU A 266 -9.25 5.20 25.10
N GLU A 267 -10.29 5.64 24.40
CA GLU A 267 -11.58 5.88 25.06
C GLU A 267 -11.98 4.53 25.66
N GLU A 268 -12.32 4.47 26.95
CA GLU A 268 -12.83 3.25 27.59
C GLU A 268 -14.16 2.87 26.93
N ARG A 269 -14.08 2.09 25.83
CA ARG A 269 -15.23 1.45 25.16
C ARG A 269 -15.68 0.17 25.87
N LEU A 270 -15.12 -0.10 27.05
CA LEU A 270 -15.43 -1.28 27.86
C LEU A 270 -16.91 -1.37 28.28
N SER A 271 -17.62 -0.23 28.30
CA SER A 271 -19.05 -0.16 28.63
C SER A 271 -19.97 -0.82 27.58
N GLN A 272 -19.48 -1.15 26.38
CA GLN A 272 -20.26 -1.83 25.34
C GLN A 272 -20.04 -3.36 25.31
N LEU A 273 -19.05 -3.90 26.02
CA LEU A 273 -18.70 -5.33 25.98
C LEU A 273 -19.70 -6.23 26.74
N GLU A 274 -20.48 -5.67 27.68
CA GLU A 274 -21.53 -6.39 28.40
C GLU A 274 -22.68 -6.84 27.47
N PHE A 275 -22.87 -6.15 26.34
CA PHE A 275 -23.95 -6.41 25.39
C PHE A 275 -23.60 -7.41 24.28
N ILE A 276 -22.37 -7.95 24.25
CA ILE A 276 -21.96 -8.90 23.21
C ILE A 276 -22.67 -10.24 23.40
N PRO A 277 -23.41 -10.75 22.39
CA PRO A 277 -24.09 -12.03 22.47
C PRO A 277 -23.14 -13.19 22.83
N SER A 278 -23.63 -14.13 23.64
CA SER A 278 -22.83 -15.24 24.14
C SER A 278 -22.30 -16.17 23.03
N TYR A 279 -23.00 -16.27 21.91
CA TYR A 279 -22.56 -17.05 20.75
C TYR A 279 -21.35 -16.41 20.06
N VAL A 280 -21.35 -15.07 19.87
CA VAL A 280 -20.22 -14.31 19.29
C VAL A 280 -18.98 -14.48 20.16
N ARG A 281 -19.15 -14.31 21.48
CA ARG A 281 -18.08 -14.45 22.45
C ARG A 281 -17.44 -15.84 22.42
N LYS A 282 -18.26 -16.89 22.44
CA LYS A 282 -17.78 -18.28 22.42
C LYS A 282 -17.04 -18.61 21.12
N ALA A 283 -17.58 -18.20 19.99
CA ALA A 283 -16.97 -18.45 18.68
C ALA A 283 -15.62 -17.73 18.52
N ILE A 284 -15.52 -16.45 18.95
CA ILE A 284 -14.25 -15.72 18.91
C ILE A 284 -13.22 -16.32 19.85
N LEU A 285 -13.59 -16.59 21.12
CA LEU A 285 -12.64 -17.16 22.08
C LEU A 285 -12.16 -18.55 21.66
N ALA A 286 -13.02 -19.35 21.03
CA ALA A 286 -12.62 -20.63 20.44
C ALA A 286 -11.60 -20.45 19.30
N LYS A 287 -11.83 -19.49 18.38
CA LYS A 287 -10.88 -19.23 17.30
C LYS A 287 -9.56 -18.66 17.82
N LEU A 288 -9.58 -17.77 18.81
CA LEU A 288 -8.37 -17.26 19.43
C LEU A 288 -7.59 -18.34 20.18
N GLN A 289 -8.28 -19.27 20.85
CA GLN A 289 -7.64 -20.44 21.46
C GLN A 289 -6.95 -21.32 20.41
N GLU A 290 -7.60 -21.58 19.28
CA GLU A 290 -7.02 -22.34 18.15
C GLU A 290 -5.74 -21.67 17.62
N LEU A 291 -5.78 -20.37 17.38
CA LEU A 291 -4.65 -19.63 16.80
C LEU A 291 -3.49 -19.39 17.78
N SER A 292 -3.78 -19.21 19.07
CA SER A 292 -2.77 -18.90 20.10
C SER A 292 -2.28 -20.12 20.89
N ASN A 293 -3.00 -21.25 20.82
CA ASN A 293 -2.85 -22.40 21.74
C ASN A 293 -3.01 -22.04 23.23
N ILE A 294 -3.66 -20.92 23.55
CA ILE A 294 -3.97 -20.52 24.93
C ILE A 294 -5.42 -20.93 25.26
N PRO A 295 -5.67 -21.63 26.38
CA PRO A 295 -7.01 -21.98 26.81
C PRO A 295 -7.93 -20.75 26.93
N SER A 296 -9.17 -20.85 26.43
CA SER A 296 -10.13 -19.74 26.38
C SER A 296 -10.45 -19.10 27.74
N ASP A 297 -10.30 -19.83 28.85
CA ASP A 297 -10.46 -19.33 30.23
C ASP A 297 -9.35 -18.38 30.67
N LYS A 298 -8.20 -18.41 30.00
CA LYS A 298 -7.06 -17.51 30.27
C LYS A 298 -7.02 -16.30 29.36
N ILE A 299 -7.91 -16.20 28.37
CA ILE A 299 -7.96 -15.10 27.42
C ILE A 299 -8.85 -13.99 27.97
N SER A 300 -8.26 -12.86 28.38
CA SER A 300 -9.00 -11.67 28.82
C SER A 300 -9.17 -10.64 27.70
N TYR A 301 -10.20 -9.80 27.78
CA TYR A 301 -10.56 -8.87 26.69
C TYR A 301 -9.53 -7.77 26.44
N ASN A 302 -8.76 -7.40 27.46
CA ASN A 302 -7.68 -6.42 27.36
C ASN A 302 -6.38 -7.03 26.79
N MET A 303 -6.31 -8.35 26.58
CA MET A 303 -5.14 -8.97 25.97
C MET A 303 -4.97 -8.46 24.55
N ARG A 304 -3.73 -8.14 24.22
CA ARG A 304 -3.28 -7.74 22.89
C ARG A 304 -2.98 -8.97 22.05
N LEU A 305 -3.48 -8.97 20.82
CA LEU A 305 -3.42 -10.13 19.94
C LEU A 305 -1.98 -10.56 19.64
N VAL A 306 -1.10 -9.60 19.33
CA VAL A 306 0.29 -9.89 18.99
C VAL A 306 1.16 -10.14 20.23
N GLU A 307 0.96 -9.34 21.28
CA GLU A 307 1.88 -9.31 22.44
C GLU A 307 1.54 -10.36 23.49
N ASP A 308 0.25 -10.53 23.80
CA ASP A 308 -0.20 -11.44 24.85
C ASP A 308 -0.60 -12.80 24.29
N LEU A 309 -1.22 -12.82 23.10
CA LEU A 309 -1.63 -14.09 22.44
C LEU A 309 -0.60 -14.61 21.43
N GLY A 310 0.46 -13.85 21.12
CA GLY A 310 1.52 -14.28 20.21
C GLY A 310 1.10 -14.41 18.74
N LEU A 311 -0.01 -13.79 18.33
CA LEU A 311 -0.51 -13.86 16.96
C LEU A 311 0.43 -13.09 16.03
N ASP A 312 0.90 -13.77 14.98
CA ASP A 312 1.69 -13.21 13.90
C ASP A 312 0.80 -12.74 12.72
N SER A 313 1.42 -12.22 11.65
CA SER A 313 0.68 -11.72 10.49
C SER A 313 -0.15 -12.81 9.77
N LEU A 314 0.27 -14.08 9.84
CA LEU A 314 -0.45 -15.18 9.21
C LEU A 314 -1.71 -15.52 10.01
N THR A 315 -1.56 -15.70 11.33
CA THR A 315 -2.67 -15.99 12.23
C THR A 315 -3.67 -14.83 12.33
N LEU A 316 -3.21 -13.57 12.23
CA LEU A 316 -4.11 -12.41 12.12
C LEU A 316 -4.93 -12.43 10.82
N ALA A 317 -4.33 -12.79 9.69
CA ALA A 317 -5.07 -12.90 8.42
C ALA A 317 -6.14 -14.01 8.47
N GLU A 318 -5.83 -15.13 9.12
CA GLU A 318 -6.78 -16.20 9.35
C GLU A 318 -7.93 -15.77 10.28
N LEU A 319 -7.62 -15.02 11.34
CA LEU A 319 -8.64 -14.43 12.21
C LEU A 319 -9.55 -13.47 11.46
N ILE A 320 -8.99 -12.61 10.58
CA ILE A 320 -9.78 -11.72 9.72
C ILE A 320 -10.72 -12.53 8.83
N PHE A 321 -10.20 -13.55 8.14
CA PHE A 321 -11.01 -14.41 7.28
C PHE A 321 -12.18 -15.07 8.04
N PHE A 322 -11.90 -15.58 9.24
CA PHE A 322 -12.93 -16.16 10.11
C PHE A 322 -14.02 -15.14 10.48
N LEU A 323 -13.64 -13.91 10.82
CA LEU A 323 -14.59 -12.84 11.15
C LEU A 323 -15.46 -12.46 9.96
N GLU A 324 -14.86 -12.41 8.76
CA GLU A 324 -15.58 -12.14 7.52
C GLU A 324 -16.59 -13.23 7.19
N GLU A 325 -16.22 -14.50 7.38
CA GLU A 325 -17.08 -15.64 7.07
C GLU A 325 -18.21 -15.86 8.10
N GLN A 326 -17.90 -15.76 9.40
CA GLN A 326 -18.83 -16.15 10.47
C GLN A 326 -19.75 -15.01 10.94
N PHE A 327 -19.28 -13.77 10.89
CA PHE A 327 -20.02 -12.62 11.42
C PHE A 327 -20.40 -11.62 10.32
N ASP A 328 -20.11 -11.97 9.06
CA ASP A 328 -20.45 -11.17 7.88
C ASP A 328 -19.94 -9.72 8.00
N VAL A 329 -18.81 -9.62 8.70
CA VAL A 329 -18.00 -8.44 8.91
C VAL A 329 -17.22 -8.21 7.63
N THR A 330 -17.07 -6.98 7.17
CA THR A 330 -16.36 -6.69 5.92
C THR A 330 -15.40 -5.55 6.16
N PHE A 331 -14.18 -5.56 5.59
CA PHE A 331 -13.18 -4.45 5.63
C PHE A 331 -12.15 -4.45 6.78
N ILE A 332 -11.83 -5.60 7.39
CA ILE A 332 -10.92 -5.59 8.56
C ILE A 332 -9.48 -5.39 8.07
N VAL A 333 -8.81 -4.35 8.56
CA VAL A 333 -7.36 -4.24 8.43
C VAL A 333 -6.69 -4.79 9.70
N PRO A 334 -5.51 -5.44 9.61
CA PRO A 334 -4.82 -5.96 10.79
C PRO A 334 -4.59 -4.90 11.87
N GLU A 335 -4.44 -3.62 11.50
CA GLU A 335 -4.28 -2.52 12.44
C GLU A 335 -5.51 -2.22 13.31
N ASP A 336 -6.69 -2.71 12.93
CA ASP A 336 -7.92 -2.58 13.74
C ASP A 336 -7.97 -3.65 14.85
N LEU A 337 -7.28 -4.78 14.65
CA LEU A 337 -7.26 -5.91 15.56
C LEU A 337 -6.10 -5.80 16.57
N VAL A 338 -6.23 -4.87 17.52
CA VAL A 338 -5.21 -4.67 18.56
C VAL A 338 -5.43 -5.58 19.77
N THR A 339 -6.66 -5.68 20.26
CA THR A 339 -7.04 -6.43 21.48
C THR A 339 -8.17 -7.42 21.20
N VAL A 340 -8.36 -8.37 22.11
CA VAL A 340 -9.51 -9.29 22.08
C VAL A 340 -10.84 -8.54 22.13
N ALA A 341 -10.92 -7.43 22.88
CA ALA A 341 -12.08 -6.54 22.90
C ALA A 341 -12.42 -5.99 21.51
N HIS A 342 -11.42 -5.53 20.74
CA HIS A 342 -11.65 -5.03 19.38
C HIS A 342 -12.20 -6.11 18.45
N VAL A 343 -11.69 -7.34 18.55
CA VAL A 343 -12.20 -8.49 17.77
C VAL A 343 -13.69 -8.73 18.06
N LEU A 344 -14.06 -8.73 19.34
CA LEU A 344 -15.43 -8.92 19.80
C LEU A 344 -16.37 -7.78 19.37
N GLU A 345 -15.91 -6.52 19.46
CA GLU A 345 -16.66 -5.33 19.01
C GLU A 345 -16.92 -5.41 17.50
N ILE A 346 -15.88 -5.72 16.71
CA ILE A 346 -15.96 -5.85 15.26
C ILE A 346 -16.96 -6.94 14.85
N ALA A 347 -16.91 -8.10 15.51
CA ALA A 347 -17.86 -9.19 15.25
C ALA A 347 -19.30 -8.87 15.66
N MET A 348 -19.51 -8.10 16.73
CA MET A 348 -20.84 -7.71 17.19
C MET A 348 -21.49 -6.70 16.24
N ILE A 349 -20.74 -5.69 15.79
CA ILE A 349 -21.30 -4.57 15.03
C ILE A 349 -21.66 -5.00 13.59
N GLY A 350 -20.98 -6.02 13.02
CA GLY A 350 -21.26 -6.54 11.66
C GLY A 350 -21.04 -5.54 10.51
N LYS A 351 -20.75 -4.28 10.83
CA LYS A 351 -20.41 -3.18 9.93
C LYS A 351 -19.10 -2.58 10.44
N ILE A 352 -18.07 -2.60 9.61
CA ILE A 352 -16.78 -2.12 10.05
C ILE A 352 -16.75 -0.61 10.21
N SER A 353 -16.37 -0.21 11.42
CA SER A 353 -15.19 0.61 11.71
C SER A 353 -14.78 1.56 10.55
N HIS A 354 -15.16 2.84 10.68
CA HIS A 354 -14.56 4.08 10.17
C HIS A 354 -13.36 4.15 9.18
N HIS A 355 -13.08 3.18 8.30
CA HIS A 355 -11.83 3.15 7.52
C HIS A 355 -11.97 2.89 6.00
N GLU A 356 -13.18 2.89 5.41
CA GLU A 356 -13.23 3.53 4.08
C GLU A 356 -12.83 4.98 4.31
N ARG A 357 -11.73 5.42 3.69
CA ARG A 357 -11.30 6.82 3.79
C ARG A 357 -12.50 7.68 3.43
N GLN A 358 -13.01 8.44 4.41
CA GLN A 358 -14.07 9.38 4.15
C GLN A 358 -13.48 10.47 3.24
N TRP A 359 -13.92 10.46 1.99
CA TRP A 359 -13.53 11.45 1.01
C TRP A 359 -14.43 12.67 1.16
N ASP A 360 -13.87 13.86 0.97
CA ASP A 360 -14.69 15.05 0.78
C ASP A 360 -15.44 14.92 -0.55
N LEU A 361 -16.75 14.72 -0.47
CA LEU A 361 -17.61 14.55 -1.63
C LEU A 361 -18.15 15.87 -2.17
N LYS A 362 -17.69 17.04 -1.69
CA LYS A 362 -18.17 18.35 -2.16
C LYS A 362 -18.03 18.52 -3.68
N ASP A 363 -16.85 18.23 -4.22
CA ASP A 363 -16.61 18.33 -5.67
C ASP A 363 -17.29 17.20 -6.45
N TRP A 364 -17.38 16.00 -5.85
CA TRP A 364 -18.14 14.87 -6.41
C TRP A 364 -19.62 15.22 -6.56
N ASN A 365 -20.19 15.89 -5.56
CA ASN A 365 -21.60 16.24 -5.49
C ASN A 365 -21.97 17.52 -6.24
N LYS A 366 -20.99 18.23 -6.81
CA LYS A 366 -21.23 19.46 -7.58
C LYS A 366 -22.28 19.24 -8.66
N ALA A 367 -23.26 20.14 -8.72
CA ALA A 367 -24.32 20.08 -9.71
C ALA A 367 -23.74 20.17 -11.13
N ARG A 368 -24.32 19.38 -12.05
CA ARG A 368 -24.00 19.42 -13.47
C ARG A 368 -25.23 19.81 -14.28
N PRO A 369 -25.07 20.30 -15.50
CA PRO A 369 -26.20 20.57 -16.39
C PRO A 369 -27.01 19.29 -16.58
N GLN A 370 -28.35 19.40 -16.59
CA GLN A 370 -29.24 18.29 -16.94
C GLN A 370 -29.26 18.08 -18.46
N LYS A 371 -28.09 17.78 -19.04
CA LYS A 371 -27.90 17.49 -20.46
C LYS A 371 -27.80 15.99 -20.67
N ARG A 372 -28.26 15.51 -21.83
CA ARG A 372 -28.08 14.12 -22.25
C ARG A 372 -26.60 13.83 -22.45
N VAL A 373 -26.19 12.66 -21.99
CA VAL A 373 -24.82 12.17 -22.20
C VAL A 373 -24.61 11.87 -23.68
N GLN A 374 -23.52 12.37 -24.26
CA GLN A 374 -23.15 12.13 -25.65
C GLN A 374 -21.65 11.89 -25.79
N LEU A 375 -21.25 11.12 -26.80
CA LEU A 375 -19.83 10.94 -27.14
C LEU A 375 -19.39 12.08 -28.08
N PRO A 376 -18.23 12.72 -27.81
CA PRO A 376 -17.57 13.56 -28.79
C PRO A 376 -17.27 12.81 -30.11
N GLY A 377 -17.22 13.55 -31.22
CA GLY A 377 -16.82 12.97 -32.51
C GLY A 377 -15.36 12.49 -32.47
N GLY A 378 -15.06 11.36 -33.09
CA GLY A 378 -13.71 10.79 -33.15
C GLY A 378 -13.71 9.36 -33.67
N LYS A 379 -12.55 8.90 -34.15
CA LYS A 379 -12.39 7.56 -34.75
C LYS A 379 -11.80 6.53 -33.80
N THR A 380 -11.16 6.98 -32.72
CA THR A 380 -10.44 6.11 -31.77
C THR A 380 -10.78 6.48 -30.33
N LEU A 381 -10.67 5.52 -29.40
CA LEU A 381 -10.94 5.77 -27.98
C LEU A 381 -10.07 6.91 -27.40
N PRO A 382 -8.74 6.99 -27.67
CA PRO A 382 -7.93 8.11 -27.21
C PRO A 382 -8.39 9.45 -27.80
N GLU A 383 -8.80 9.51 -29.07
CA GLU A 383 -9.26 10.75 -29.68
C GLU A 383 -10.55 11.25 -29.01
N VAL A 384 -11.52 10.34 -28.82
CA VAL A 384 -12.79 10.67 -28.16
C VAL A 384 -12.55 11.09 -26.71
N PHE A 385 -11.67 10.37 -25.99
CA PHE A 385 -11.27 10.74 -24.63
C PHE A 385 -10.63 12.13 -24.55
N LEU A 386 -9.66 12.43 -25.42
CA LEU A 386 -8.98 13.72 -25.42
C LEU A 386 -9.96 14.86 -25.68
N LYS A 387 -10.93 14.66 -26.58
CA LYS A 387 -12.01 15.63 -26.83
C LYS A 387 -12.98 15.73 -25.66
N ALA A 388 -13.30 14.63 -24.98
CA ALA A 388 -14.12 14.64 -23.77
C ALA A 388 -13.47 15.45 -22.64
N CYS A 389 -12.13 15.50 -22.61
CA CYS A 389 -11.38 16.33 -21.67
C CYS A 389 -11.44 17.84 -22.00
N ASP A 390 -11.66 18.23 -23.26
CA ASP A 390 -11.70 19.63 -23.65
C ASP A 390 -12.89 20.33 -22.95
N GLY A 391 -12.61 21.37 -22.17
CA GLY A 391 -13.62 22.08 -21.37
C GLY A 391 -14.05 21.37 -20.07
N ARG A 392 -13.56 20.15 -19.79
CA ARG A 392 -13.89 19.37 -18.57
C ARG A 392 -12.68 18.97 -17.73
N LEU A 393 -11.49 19.51 -18.01
CA LEU A 393 -10.23 19.10 -17.37
C LEU A 393 -10.30 19.06 -15.83
N PHE A 394 -10.95 20.04 -15.21
CA PHE A 394 -11.02 20.13 -13.75
C PHE A 394 -12.30 19.53 -13.17
N ASP A 395 -13.17 18.98 -14.01
CA ASP A 395 -14.35 18.26 -13.55
C ASP A 395 -13.96 16.86 -13.07
N ILE A 396 -14.66 16.39 -12.02
CA ILE A 396 -14.53 15.03 -11.50
C ILE A 396 -15.06 14.02 -12.52
N ALA A 397 -14.20 13.17 -13.05
CA ALA A 397 -14.57 12.15 -14.01
C ALA A 397 -15.00 10.87 -13.30
N THR A 398 -14.17 10.42 -12.36
CA THR A 398 -14.28 9.09 -11.76
C THR A 398 -14.01 9.15 -10.26
N ALA A 399 -14.40 8.11 -9.54
CA ALA A 399 -13.97 7.87 -8.17
C ALA A 399 -13.71 6.39 -7.93
N ASP A 400 -12.91 6.07 -6.92
CA ASP A 400 -12.78 4.71 -6.37
C ASP A 400 -12.56 4.77 -4.85
N PRO A 401 -12.89 3.72 -4.09
CA PRO A 401 -12.75 3.73 -2.63
C PRO A 401 -11.34 4.04 -2.13
N ALA A 402 -10.30 3.65 -2.90
CA ALA A 402 -8.91 3.78 -2.49
C ALA A 402 -8.30 5.18 -2.75
N ARG A 403 -8.74 5.88 -3.80
CA ARG A 403 -8.19 7.19 -4.23
C ARG A 403 -9.17 8.36 -4.15
N GLY A 404 -10.46 8.08 -3.99
CA GLY A 404 -11.50 9.10 -3.96
C GLY A 404 -11.80 9.70 -5.34
N PRO A 405 -12.43 10.89 -5.38
CA PRO A 405 -12.74 11.61 -6.62
C PRO A 405 -11.48 12.01 -7.41
N ILE A 406 -11.49 11.80 -8.74
CA ILE A 406 -10.38 12.09 -9.65
C ILE A 406 -10.89 12.94 -10.84
N THR A 407 -10.13 13.98 -11.19
CA THR A 407 -10.43 14.87 -12.32
C THR A 407 -9.98 14.32 -13.68
N TYR A 408 -10.60 14.79 -14.76
CA TYR A 408 -10.13 14.52 -16.14
C TYR A 408 -8.66 14.90 -16.35
N TYR A 409 -8.19 16.00 -15.76
CA TYR A 409 -6.79 16.44 -15.82
C TYR A 409 -5.87 15.38 -15.25
N THR A 410 -6.22 14.80 -14.10
CA THR A 410 -5.42 13.77 -13.44
C THR A 410 -5.37 12.49 -14.28
N ILE A 411 -6.51 12.07 -14.84
CA ILE A 411 -6.58 10.91 -15.74
C ILE A 411 -5.75 11.15 -17.00
N LYS A 412 -5.96 12.27 -17.69
CA LYS A 412 -5.26 12.65 -18.92
C LYS A 412 -3.75 12.73 -18.71
N ARG A 413 -3.30 13.42 -17.65
CA ARG A 413 -1.88 13.49 -17.26
C ARG A 413 -1.29 12.11 -17.02
N THR A 414 -2.03 11.23 -16.34
CA THR A 414 -1.56 9.86 -16.04
C THR A 414 -1.47 9.03 -17.32
N CYS A 415 -2.44 9.13 -18.21
CA CYS A 415 -2.41 8.44 -19.51
C CYS A 415 -1.19 8.85 -20.34
N LEU A 416 -0.92 10.16 -20.41
CA LEU A 416 0.24 10.71 -21.14
C LEU A 416 1.59 10.33 -20.52
N LEU A 417 1.63 10.16 -19.20
CA LEU A 417 2.84 9.72 -18.50
C LEU A 417 3.11 8.23 -18.73
N LEU A 418 2.08 7.40 -18.53
CA LEU A 418 2.19 5.95 -18.66
C LEU A 418 2.39 5.53 -20.11
N SER A 419 1.75 6.17 -21.09
CA SER A 419 1.96 5.85 -22.51
C SER A 419 3.44 5.95 -22.90
N LYS A 420 4.17 6.91 -22.34
CA LYS A 420 5.59 7.11 -22.58
C LYS A 420 6.48 6.02 -21.98
N GLN A 421 6.05 5.38 -20.88
CA GLN A 421 6.76 4.25 -20.29
C GLN A 421 6.37 2.94 -20.98
N ILE A 422 5.08 2.76 -21.26
CA ILE A 422 4.54 1.59 -21.97
C ILE A 422 5.13 1.48 -23.38
N ALA A 423 5.38 2.60 -24.06
CA ALA A 423 6.04 2.61 -25.36
C ALA A 423 7.45 2.00 -25.37
N LYS A 424 8.10 1.87 -24.20
CA LYS A 424 9.42 1.23 -24.05
C LYS A 424 9.35 -0.28 -23.84
N LEU A 425 8.17 -0.81 -23.55
CA LEU A 425 7.95 -2.23 -23.30
C LEU A 425 7.96 -3.00 -24.63
N GLN A 426 8.41 -4.25 -24.57
CA GLN A 426 8.47 -5.15 -25.72
C GLN A 426 7.08 -5.68 -26.08
N GLY A 427 6.92 -6.08 -27.35
CA GLY A 427 5.67 -6.61 -27.89
C GLY A 427 4.64 -5.52 -28.24
N ASP A 428 3.79 -5.78 -29.23
CA ASP A 428 2.71 -4.85 -29.62
C ASP A 428 1.44 -5.06 -28.81
N LYS A 429 1.26 -6.27 -28.26
CA LYS A 429 0.17 -6.62 -27.36
C LYS A 429 0.66 -6.54 -25.91
N ILE A 430 -0.03 -5.76 -25.09
CA ILE A 430 0.29 -5.60 -23.67
C ILE A 430 -0.86 -6.15 -22.84
N GLY A 431 -0.59 -7.20 -22.06
CA GLY A 431 -1.54 -7.76 -21.12
C GLY A 431 -1.89 -6.77 -20.02
N ILE A 432 -3.16 -6.73 -19.61
CA ILE A 432 -3.65 -5.95 -18.46
C ILE A 432 -4.36 -6.91 -17.53
N LEU A 433 -3.77 -7.10 -16.35
CA LEU A 433 -4.24 -7.96 -15.28
C LEU A 433 -4.57 -7.10 -14.06
N ILE A 434 -5.70 -6.41 -14.11
CA ILE A 434 -6.22 -5.54 -13.05
C ILE A 434 -7.75 -5.63 -13.04
N ALA A 435 -8.35 -5.55 -11.85
CA ALA A 435 -9.79 -5.43 -11.63
C ALA A 435 -10.46 -4.24 -12.35
N ALA A 436 -11.80 -4.20 -12.32
CA ALA A 436 -12.60 -3.06 -12.77
C ALA A 436 -12.36 -1.82 -11.89
N ALA A 437 -11.32 -1.07 -12.20
CA ALA A 437 -10.86 0.08 -11.43
C ALA A 437 -10.32 1.19 -12.33
N ASN A 438 -10.17 2.39 -11.76
CA ASN A 438 -9.55 3.54 -12.44
C ASN A 438 -8.25 3.18 -13.20
N PRO A 439 -7.30 2.40 -12.62
CA PRO A 439 -6.08 2.02 -13.33
C PRO A 439 -6.34 1.22 -14.62
N ALA A 440 -7.33 0.32 -14.65
CA ALA A 440 -7.60 -0.49 -15.85
C ALA A 440 -7.98 0.40 -17.05
N GLN A 441 -8.86 1.37 -16.84
CA GLN A 441 -9.29 2.29 -17.89
C GLN A 441 -8.17 3.22 -18.36
N ILE A 442 -7.37 3.71 -17.40
CA ILE A 442 -6.17 4.50 -17.69
C ILE A 442 -5.18 3.69 -18.52
N LEU A 443 -4.95 2.41 -18.20
CA LEU A 443 -4.02 1.56 -18.92
C LEU A 443 -4.47 1.28 -20.35
N VAL A 444 -5.75 1.00 -20.58
CA VAL A 444 -6.31 0.86 -21.94
C VAL A 444 -5.97 2.08 -22.78
N LEU A 445 -6.29 3.29 -22.28
CA LEU A 445 -5.99 4.53 -22.99
C LEU A 445 -4.48 4.75 -23.15
N SER A 446 -3.68 4.41 -22.13
CA SER A 446 -2.22 4.58 -22.15
C SER A 446 -1.55 3.65 -23.16
N CYS A 447 -1.97 2.38 -23.26
CA CYS A 447 -1.50 1.43 -24.26
C CYS A 447 -1.82 1.94 -25.67
N GLN A 448 -3.06 2.35 -25.89
CA GLN A 448 -3.49 2.90 -27.19
C GLN A 448 -2.70 4.16 -27.58
N MET A 449 -2.48 5.08 -26.63
CA MET A 449 -1.63 6.27 -26.84
C MET A 449 -0.15 5.93 -27.03
N ALA A 450 0.31 4.78 -26.55
CA ALA A 450 1.66 4.27 -26.76
C ALA A 450 1.83 3.54 -28.11
N GLY A 451 0.75 3.38 -28.88
CA GLY A 451 0.74 2.58 -30.10
C GLY A 451 0.73 1.07 -29.84
N LYS A 452 0.17 0.63 -28.71
CA LYS A 452 0.08 -0.79 -28.29
C LYS A 452 -1.38 -1.23 -28.19
N ILE A 453 -1.63 -2.53 -28.36
CA ILE A 453 -2.95 -3.14 -28.22
C ILE A 453 -3.10 -3.66 -26.78
N PRO A 454 -4.04 -3.13 -25.96
CA PRO A 454 -4.31 -3.66 -24.65
C PRO A 454 -5.06 -5.00 -24.74
N VAL A 455 -4.56 -6.01 -24.03
CA VAL A 455 -5.18 -7.33 -23.92
C VAL A 455 -5.69 -7.51 -22.50
N MET A 456 -7.01 -7.53 -22.31
CA MET A 456 -7.60 -7.66 -20.97
C MET A 456 -7.60 -9.13 -20.57
N ILE A 457 -6.85 -9.46 -19.52
CA ILE A 457 -6.68 -10.84 -19.04
C ILE A 457 -7.79 -11.15 -18.03
N ASP A 458 -8.45 -12.29 -18.25
CA ASP A 458 -9.41 -12.85 -17.32
C ASP A 458 -8.67 -13.66 -16.24
N TRP A 459 -8.61 -13.12 -15.03
CA TRP A 459 -7.96 -13.77 -13.89
C TRP A 459 -8.78 -14.93 -13.29
N THR A 460 -9.98 -15.20 -13.80
CA THR A 460 -10.82 -16.32 -13.36
C THR A 460 -10.55 -17.60 -14.14
N ILE A 461 -9.87 -17.50 -15.29
CA ILE A 461 -9.58 -18.61 -16.19
C ILE A 461 -8.15 -19.12 -15.91
N GLN A 462 -7.99 -20.44 -15.80
CA GLN A 462 -6.69 -21.10 -15.54
C GLN A 462 -5.85 -21.31 -16.82
N ASP A 463 -6.43 -21.09 -17.99
CA ASP A 463 -5.88 -21.47 -19.28
C ASP A 463 -4.81 -20.48 -19.79
N ASP A 464 -3.78 -20.98 -20.46
CA ASP A 464 -2.58 -20.23 -20.87
C ASP A 464 -2.79 -19.40 -22.15
N THR A 465 -3.94 -18.73 -22.21
CA THR A 465 -4.31 -17.77 -23.25
C THR A 465 -3.35 -16.56 -23.33
N CYS A 466 -2.41 -16.46 -22.40
CA CYS A 466 -1.39 -15.42 -22.28
C CYS A 466 -0.02 -15.82 -22.89
N HIS A 467 0.11 -16.99 -23.50
CA HIS A 467 1.34 -17.44 -24.14
C HIS A 467 1.93 -16.41 -25.13
N GLU A 468 1.09 -15.76 -25.93
CA GLU A 468 1.50 -14.79 -26.96
C GLU A 468 2.00 -13.44 -26.41
N LEU A 469 1.82 -13.17 -25.11
CA LEU A 469 2.17 -11.89 -24.52
C LEU A 469 3.62 -11.88 -24.03
N ASP A 470 4.38 -10.84 -24.37
CA ASP A 470 5.71 -10.62 -23.79
C ASP A 470 5.62 -9.97 -22.40
N VAL A 471 4.62 -9.08 -22.22
CA VAL A 471 4.48 -8.24 -21.04
C VAL A 471 3.04 -8.20 -20.55
N VAL A 472 2.87 -8.31 -19.23
CA VAL A 472 1.60 -8.20 -18.51
C VAL A 472 1.69 -7.14 -17.42
N LEU A 473 0.86 -6.11 -17.50
CA LEU A 473 0.77 -5.03 -16.52
C LEU A 473 -0.19 -5.41 -15.38
N SER A 474 0.28 -5.25 -14.14
CA SER A 474 -0.54 -5.43 -12.94
C SER A 474 -0.10 -4.48 -11.81
N SER A 475 -0.74 -4.57 -10.64
CA SER A 475 -0.38 -3.79 -9.45
C SER A 475 -0.38 -4.67 -8.21
N TRP A 476 0.49 -4.35 -7.24
CA TRP A 476 0.56 -5.07 -5.96
C TRP A 476 -0.79 -5.11 -5.23
N VAL A 477 -1.49 -3.98 -5.19
CA VAL A 477 -2.83 -3.86 -4.57
C VAL A 477 -3.85 -4.85 -5.15
N PHE A 478 -3.67 -5.26 -6.40
CA PHE A 478 -4.53 -6.26 -7.03
C PHE A 478 -4.04 -7.68 -6.78
N LEU A 479 -2.74 -7.95 -6.95
CA LEU A 479 -2.16 -9.28 -6.76
C LEU A 479 -2.13 -9.74 -5.30
N ASP A 480 -2.19 -8.81 -4.34
CA ASP A 480 -2.21 -9.12 -2.91
C ASP A 480 -3.56 -9.65 -2.41
N ARG A 481 -4.59 -9.54 -3.24
CA ARG A 481 -5.91 -10.08 -2.93
C ARG A 481 -5.86 -11.61 -2.98
N PRO A 482 -6.62 -12.30 -2.11
CA PRO A 482 -6.75 -13.75 -2.20
C PRO A 482 -7.38 -14.12 -3.55
N MET A 483 -6.58 -14.77 -4.41
CA MET A 483 -7.03 -15.24 -5.72
C MET A 483 -7.19 -16.75 -5.70
N LYS A 484 -8.28 -17.24 -6.31
CA LYS A 484 -8.57 -18.69 -6.42
C LYS A 484 -7.70 -19.39 -7.46
N VAL A 485 -6.99 -18.64 -8.30
CA VAL A 485 -6.23 -19.13 -9.46
C VAL A 485 -4.74 -18.92 -9.25
N ASP A 486 -3.94 -19.92 -9.60
CA ASP A 486 -2.47 -19.81 -9.58
C ASP A 486 -1.97 -19.04 -10.81
N LEU A 487 -1.45 -17.83 -10.56
CA LEU A 487 -0.90 -16.94 -11.59
C LEU A 487 0.63 -17.05 -11.70
N SER A 488 1.24 -18.11 -11.14
CA SER A 488 2.69 -18.29 -11.13
C SER A 488 3.31 -18.32 -12.53
N HIS A 489 2.59 -18.79 -13.55
CA HIS A 489 3.03 -18.85 -14.94
C HIS A 489 3.22 -17.45 -15.58
N LEU A 490 2.51 -16.43 -15.11
CA LEU A 490 2.63 -15.05 -15.62
C LEU A 490 3.82 -14.29 -15.02
N LYS A 491 4.40 -14.78 -13.91
CA LYS A 491 5.49 -14.11 -13.18
C LYS A 491 6.63 -13.56 -14.04
N PRO A 492 7.20 -14.29 -15.02
CA PRO A 492 8.30 -13.76 -15.84
C PRO A 492 7.89 -12.60 -16.75
N LYS A 493 6.59 -12.47 -17.05
CA LYS A 493 6.01 -11.45 -17.94
C LYS A 493 5.45 -10.24 -17.16
N LEU A 494 5.33 -10.33 -15.83
CA LEU A 494 4.70 -9.32 -15.00
C LEU A 494 5.57 -8.06 -14.86
N VAL A 495 4.99 -6.90 -15.18
CA VAL A 495 5.55 -5.57 -14.93
C VAL A 495 4.56 -4.78 -14.08
N MET A 496 5.03 -4.22 -12.97
CA MET A 496 4.15 -3.55 -12.02
C MET A 496 3.94 -2.08 -12.34
N LEU A 497 2.73 -1.56 -12.11
CA LEU A 497 2.44 -0.13 -12.28
C LEU A 497 3.29 0.76 -11.37
N GLU A 498 3.64 0.25 -10.19
CA GLU A 498 4.54 0.92 -9.25
C GLU A 498 5.95 1.09 -9.85
N GLU A 499 6.45 0.09 -10.58
CA GLU A 499 7.75 0.14 -11.26
C GLU A 499 7.74 1.16 -12.40
N LEU A 500 6.68 1.15 -13.24
CA LEU A 500 6.54 2.13 -14.34
C LEU A 500 6.49 3.59 -13.83
N LYS A 501 5.85 3.83 -12.68
CA LYS A 501 5.81 5.16 -12.06
C LYS A 501 7.18 5.63 -11.58
N ILE A 502 8.02 4.71 -11.13
CA ILE A 502 9.35 4.99 -10.59
C ILE A 502 10.36 5.28 -11.70
N GLU A 503 10.23 4.58 -12.82
CA GLU A 503 11.06 4.80 -14.00
C GLU A 503 10.82 6.19 -14.63
N ALA A 504 9.65 6.78 -14.39
CA ALA A 504 9.35 8.13 -14.84
C ALA A 504 10.31 9.17 -14.24
N THR A 505 10.92 9.97 -15.12
CA THR A 505 11.77 11.08 -14.69
C THR A 505 10.94 12.28 -14.23
N PHE A 506 11.55 13.19 -13.46
CA PHE A 506 10.89 14.45 -13.10
C PHE A 506 10.45 15.23 -14.35
N PHE A 507 11.28 15.22 -15.40
CA PHE A 507 10.96 15.85 -16.67
C PHE A 507 9.82 15.15 -17.42
N ASP A 508 9.67 13.84 -17.30
CA ASP A 508 8.51 13.15 -17.87
C ASP A 508 7.23 13.57 -17.17
N VAL A 509 7.25 13.60 -15.83
CA VAL A 509 6.11 14.04 -15.03
C VAL A 509 5.71 15.48 -15.36
N LEU A 510 6.68 16.38 -15.48
CA LEU A 510 6.45 17.78 -15.83
C LEU A 510 5.91 17.94 -17.25
N ARG A 511 6.52 17.26 -18.24
CA ARG A 511 6.05 17.31 -19.63
C ARG A 511 4.64 16.76 -19.78
N SER A 512 4.31 15.67 -19.11
CA SER A 512 2.96 15.10 -19.13
C SER A 512 1.94 16.01 -18.44
N ALA A 513 2.34 16.75 -17.39
CA ALA A 513 1.48 17.75 -16.75
C ALA A 513 1.17 18.92 -17.69
N ILE A 514 2.19 19.47 -18.35
CA ILE A 514 2.01 20.55 -19.33
C ILE A 514 1.19 20.07 -20.53
N ALA A 515 1.50 18.88 -21.07
CA ALA A 515 0.76 18.30 -22.19
C ALA A 515 -0.71 18.03 -21.84
N ALA A 516 -1.03 17.67 -20.59
CA ALA A 516 -2.42 17.48 -20.16
C ALA A 516 -3.26 18.76 -20.24
N LEU A 517 -2.64 19.95 -20.12
CA LEU A 517 -3.31 21.25 -20.28
C LEU A 517 -3.55 21.61 -21.75
N MET A 518 -2.86 20.96 -22.69
CA MET A 518 -3.02 21.26 -24.12
C MET A 518 -4.36 20.74 -24.65
N PRO A 519 -5.02 21.46 -25.56
CA PRO A 519 -6.28 21.03 -26.16
C PRO A 519 -6.10 19.79 -27.03
N SER A 520 -7.17 19.01 -27.24
CA SER A 520 -7.12 17.74 -27.97
C SER A 520 -6.49 17.85 -29.37
N PHE A 521 -6.78 18.92 -30.11
CA PHE A 521 -6.26 19.11 -31.46
C PHE A 521 -4.72 19.19 -31.53
N ALA A 522 -4.08 19.71 -30.48
CA ALA A 522 -2.63 19.85 -30.42
C ALA A 522 -1.93 18.52 -30.11
N LEU A 523 -2.63 17.61 -29.40
CA LEU A 523 -2.14 16.29 -29.05
C LEU A 523 -2.47 15.23 -30.12
N ARG A 524 -3.51 15.47 -30.93
CA ARG A 524 -4.05 14.52 -31.89
C ARG A 524 -2.99 13.95 -32.83
N LYS A 525 -2.14 14.79 -33.44
CA LYS A 525 -1.12 14.32 -34.41
C LYS A 525 -0.03 13.44 -33.79
N ARG A 526 0.15 13.47 -32.47
CA ARG A 526 1.24 12.78 -31.77
C ARG A 526 0.80 11.47 -31.10
N LEU A 527 -0.51 11.27 -30.90
CA LEU A 527 -1.06 10.20 -30.06
C LEU A 527 -2.15 9.37 -30.78
N LEU A 528 -2.14 9.34 -32.12
CA LEU A 528 -3.02 8.46 -32.87
C LEU A 528 -2.56 7.01 -32.66
N PRO A 529 -3.46 6.08 -32.29
CA PRO A 529 -3.12 4.68 -32.22
C PRO A 529 -2.74 4.19 -33.62
N ILE A 530 -1.72 3.34 -33.67
CA ILE A 530 -1.19 2.76 -34.91
C ILE A 530 -2.08 1.59 -35.37
N HIS A 531 -2.77 0.94 -34.43
CA HIS A 531 -3.61 -0.24 -34.67
C HIS A 531 -5.11 0.11 -34.79
N SER A 532 -5.84 -0.67 -35.59
CA SER A 532 -7.30 -0.62 -35.71
C SER A 532 -8.03 -1.13 -34.46
N ASP A 533 -7.33 -1.94 -33.67
CA ASP A 533 -7.90 -2.68 -32.54
C ASP A 533 -7.89 -1.78 -31.30
N ALA A 534 -9.05 -1.64 -30.66
CA ALA A 534 -9.22 -0.92 -29.41
C ALA A 534 -8.82 -1.76 -28.19
N VAL A 535 -9.15 -3.04 -28.23
CA VAL A 535 -8.88 -3.99 -27.14
C VAL A 535 -8.93 -5.41 -27.69
N GLN A 536 -8.14 -6.30 -27.11
CA GLN A 536 -8.33 -7.75 -27.25
C GLN A 536 -8.88 -8.29 -25.93
N LEU A 537 -10.00 -9.00 -25.99
CA LEU A 537 -10.59 -9.70 -24.84
C LEU A 537 -10.39 -11.19 -25.04
N VAL A 538 -9.89 -11.91 -24.04
CA VAL A 538 -9.61 -13.36 -24.15
C VAL A 538 -10.84 -14.13 -24.67
N GLN A 539 -12.04 -13.78 -24.20
CA GLN A 539 -13.28 -14.47 -24.56
C GLN A 539 -13.86 -14.07 -25.94
N LYS A 540 -13.50 -12.90 -26.49
CA LYS A 540 -14.10 -12.37 -27.74
C LYS A 540 -13.11 -12.09 -28.87
N GLY A 541 -11.80 -12.14 -28.62
CA GLY A 541 -10.76 -11.73 -29.55
C GLY A 541 -10.58 -10.21 -29.66
N SER A 542 -9.97 -9.77 -30.76
CA SER A 542 -9.71 -8.36 -31.07
C SER A 542 -10.99 -7.62 -31.45
N ILE A 543 -11.19 -6.43 -30.90
CA ILE A 543 -12.35 -5.57 -31.16
C ILE A 543 -11.84 -4.20 -31.62
N SER A 544 -12.38 -3.70 -32.73
CA SER A 544 -11.97 -2.44 -33.34
C SER A 544 -12.51 -1.20 -32.63
N HIS A 545 -11.80 -0.08 -32.76
CA HIS A 545 -12.26 1.23 -32.26
C HIS A 545 -13.62 1.62 -32.80
N THR A 546 -13.88 1.36 -34.08
CA THR A 546 -15.14 1.69 -34.73
C THR A 546 -16.30 0.88 -34.20
N ALA A 547 -16.10 -0.41 -33.92
CA ALA A 547 -17.14 -1.27 -33.35
C ALA A 547 -17.54 -0.78 -31.95
N VAL A 548 -16.56 -0.58 -31.07
CA VAL A 548 -16.79 -0.11 -29.69
C VAL A 548 -17.49 1.26 -29.69
N LEU A 549 -16.99 2.22 -30.46
CA LEU A 549 -17.57 3.57 -30.49
C LEU A 549 -18.96 3.60 -31.14
N SER A 550 -19.24 2.75 -32.13
CA SER A 550 -20.56 2.64 -32.73
C SER A 550 -21.58 2.12 -31.71
N ASP A 551 -21.21 1.06 -30.99
CA ASP A 551 -22.05 0.44 -29.96
C ASP A 551 -22.37 1.41 -28.81
N MET A 552 -21.36 2.14 -28.33
CA MET A 552 -21.56 3.20 -27.32
C MET A 552 -22.49 4.31 -27.82
N ARG A 553 -22.36 4.75 -29.08
CA ARG A 553 -23.21 5.81 -29.64
C ARG A 553 -24.66 5.34 -29.74
N GLN A 554 -24.88 4.15 -30.30
CA GLN A 554 -26.22 3.55 -30.40
C GLN A 554 -26.87 3.40 -29.02
N THR A 555 -26.09 2.98 -28.01
CA THR A 555 -26.56 2.87 -26.63
C THR A 555 -27.01 4.23 -26.06
N LEU A 556 -26.28 5.31 -26.37
CA LEU A 556 -26.64 6.66 -25.89
C LEU A 556 -27.81 7.29 -26.65
N GLU A 557 -28.17 6.81 -27.85
CA GLU A 557 -29.35 7.27 -28.59
C GLU A 557 -30.66 6.97 -27.85
N ALA A 558 -30.66 5.98 -26.94
CA ALA A 558 -31.77 5.75 -26.01
C ALA A 558 -32.05 6.96 -25.09
N ASN A 559 -31.10 7.89 -24.97
CA ASN A 559 -31.24 9.16 -24.24
C ASN A 559 -31.65 9.00 -22.77
N ILE A 560 -31.36 7.87 -22.13
CA ILE A 560 -31.75 7.59 -20.73
C ILE A 560 -30.77 8.15 -19.68
N LEU A 561 -29.55 8.50 -20.09
CA LEU A 561 -28.47 8.99 -19.21
C LEU A 561 -28.28 10.50 -19.34
N PHE A 562 -28.02 11.15 -18.20
CA PHE A 562 -27.76 12.58 -18.07
C PHE A 562 -26.37 12.85 -17.47
N GLU A 563 -25.77 14.02 -17.74
CA GLU A 563 -24.49 14.42 -17.13
C GLU A 563 -24.58 14.57 -15.59
N THR A 564 -25.79 14.74 -15.06
CA THR A 564 -26.06 14.74 -13.61
C THR A 564 -25.87 13.37 -12.98
N ASP A 565 -25.98 12.29 -13.76
CA ASP A 565 -25.94 10.94 -13.24
C ASP A 565 -24.58 10.52 -12.72
N ARG A 566 -24.62 9.53 -11.84
CA ARG A 566 -23.48 8.90 -11.18
C ARG A 566 -23.67 7.39 -11.30
N LEU A 567 -22.80 6.76 -12.07
CA LEU A 567 -22.82 5.34 -12.33
C LEU A 567 -22.00 4.57 -11.29
N LEU A 568 -22.52 3.46 -10.78
CA LEU A 568 -21.69 2.45 -10.10
C LEU A 568 -21.26 1.38 -11.10
N ALA A 569 -19.94 1.18 -11.25
CA ALA A 569 -19.35 0.23 -12.17
C ALA A 569 -18.57 -0.85 -11.41
N ALA A 570 -19.16 -2.03 -11.28
CA ALA A 570 -18.54 -3.21 -10.66
C ALA A 570 -18.21 -4.34 -11.66
N ALA A 571 -18.70 -4.24 -12.90
CA ALA A 571 -18.53 -5.30 -13.90
C ALA A 571 -17.05 -5.42 -14.34
N PRO A 572 -16.49 -6.65 -14.41
CA PRO A 572 -15.08 -6.86 -14.76
C PRO A 572 -14.73 -6.33 -16.16
N SER A 573 -13.64 -5.55 -16.27
CA SER A 573 -13.23 -4.92 -17.53
C SER A 573 -12.62 -5.88 -18.56
N PHE A 574 -12.42 -7.15 -18.23
CA PHE A 574 -12.08 -8.19 -19.22
C PHE A 574 -13.30 -8.74 -19.98
N THR A 575 -14.51 -8.44 -19.51
CA THR A 575 -15.75 -8.72 -20.25
C THR A 575 -16.06 -7.55 -21.19
N TYR A 576 -16.73 -7.84 -22.32
CA TYR A 576 -17.08 -6.78 -23.27
C TYR A 576 -17.99 -5.71 -22.66
N SER A 577 -19.00 -6.12 -21.88
CA SER A 577 -19.92 -5.20 -21.24
C SER A 577 -19.25 -4.36 -20.15
N GLY A 578 -18.37 -4.97 -19.34
CA GLY A 578 -17.58 -4.26 -18.35
C GLY A 578 -16.55 -3.31 -18.94
N PHE A 579 -15.97 -3.65 -20.09
CA PHE A 579 -15.08 -2.77 -20.84
C PHE A 579 -15.83 -1.61 -21.50
N CYS A 580 -16.88 -1.92 -22.27
CA CYS A 580 -17.58 -0.97 -23.12
C CYS A 580 -18.47 -0.03 -22.30
N TYR A 581 -19.42 -0.58 -21.54
CA TYR A 581 -20.53 0.18 -20.99
C TYR A 581 -20.26 0.78 -19.61
N THR A 582 -19.70 -0.01 -18.69
CA THR A 582 -19.41 0.47 -17.33
C THR A 582 -17.99 1.00 -17.20
N GLY A 583 -17.07 0.53 -18.06
CA GLY A 583 -15.66 0.92 -18.13
C GLY A 583 -15.42 2.22 -18.90
N MET A 584 -15.36 2.14 -20.23
CA MET A 584 -14.93 3.23 -21.12
C MET A 584 -16.02 4.29 -21.36
N LEU A 585 -17.28 3.90 -21.56
CA LEU A 585 -18.36 4.83 -21.93
C LEU A 585 -18.50 6.03 -20.97
N PRO A 586 -18.44 5.89 -19.63
CA PRO A 586 -18.59 7.04 -18.75
C PRO A 586 -17.46 8.06 -18.94
N LEU A 587 -16.24 7.55 -19.06
CA LEU A 587 -15.04 8.37 -19.25
C LEU A 587 -15.02 9.08 -20.61
N LEU A 588 -15.55 8.45 -21.65
CA LEU A 588 -15.60 9.02 -23.00
C LEU A 588 -16.74 10.02 -23.20
N SER A 589 -17.77 9.95 -22.38
CA SER A 589 -18.99 10.73 -22.56
C SER A 589 -19.14 11.89 -21.58
N GLY A 590 -18.42 11.86 -20.45
CA GLY A 590 -18.54 12.86 -19.39
C GLY A 590 -19.31 12.39 -18.16
N LEU A 591 -19.94 11.22 -18.20
CA LEU A 591 -20.72 10.67 -17.08
C LEU A 591 -19.80 10.36 -15.89
N ARG A 592 -20.23 10.74 -14.67
CA ARG A 592 -19.51 10.40 -13.44
C ARG A 592 -19.66 8.91 -13.16
N VAL A 593 -18.56 8.26 -12.80
CA VAL A 593 -18.56 6.83 -12.46
C VAL A 593 -17.71 6.53 -11.23
N VAL A 594 -18.22 5.65 -10.38
CA VAL A 594 -17.47 5.04 -9.28
C VAL A 594 -17.10 3.64 -9.68
N TYR A 595 -15.81 3.34 -9.79
CA TYR A 595 -15.36 1.99 -10.08
C TYR A 595 -15.18 1.20 -8.79
N TYR A 596 -15.79 0.02 -8.75
CA TYR A 596 -15.67 -0.91 -7.64
C TYR A 596 -15.00 -2.20 -8.14
N PRO A 597 -13.82 -2.55 -7.62
CA PRO A 597 -12.98 -3.58 -8.23
C PRO A 597 -13.48 -5.01 -8.01
N ASN A 598 -14.37 -5.25 -7.05
CA ASN A 598 -14.90 -6.58 -6.76
C ASN A 598 -16.44 -6.61 -6.87
N PRO A 599 -17.02 -7.32 -7.84
CA PRO A 599 -18.47 -7.45 -7.97
C PRO A 599 -19.11 -8.38 -6.92
N ASP A 600 -18.32 -9.22 -6.24
CA ASP A 600 -18.85 -10.21 -5.28
C ASP A 600 -19.04 -9.62 -3.87
N GLU A 601 -18.56 -8.40 -3.64
CA GLU A 601 -18.68 -7.68 -2.37
C GLU A 601 -20.01 -6.94 -2.25
N SER A 602 -21.13 -7.68 -2.26
CA SER A 602 -22.50 -7.14 -2.33
C SER A 602 -22.80 -6.07 -1.29
N LYS A 603 -22.46 -6.31 -0.01
CA LYS A 603 -22.61 -5.34 1.08
C LYS A 603 -21.86 -4.04 0.84
N ARG A 604 -20.65 -4.15 0.28
CA ARG A 604 -19.80 -2.99 0.01
C ARG A 604 -20.33 -2.17 -1.16
N LEU A 605 -20.86 -2.85 -2.17
CA LEU A 605 -21.57 -2.22 -3.28
C LEU A 605 -22.85 -1.53 -2.81
N ALA A 606 -23.62 -2.15 -1.91
CA ALA A 606 -24.79 -1.54 -1.28
C ALA A 606 -24.42 -0.26 -0.51
N TYR A 607 -23.37 -0.31 0.32
CA TYR A 607 -22.84 0.88 0.98
C TYR A 607 -22.40 1.97 -0.02
N ALA A 608 -21.74 1.58 -1.11
CA ALA A 608 -21.26 2.50 -2.13
C ALA A 608 -22.40 3.22 -2.86
N LEU A 609 -23.59 2.60 -3.00
CA LEU A 609 -24.76 3.26 -3.58
C LEU A 609 -25.12 4.53 -2.80
N ASP A 610 -25.16 4.44 -1.48
CA ASP A 610 -25.50 5.56 -0.60
C ASP A 610 -24.33 6.53 -0.44
N HIS A 611 -23.14 6.02 -0.14
CA HIS A 611 -21.95 6.85 0.10
C HIS A 611 -21.65 7.76 -1.08
N TRP A 612 -21.70 7.23 -2.30
CA TRP A 612 -21.39 7.97 -3.52
C TRP A 612 -22.61 8.63 -4.17
N ASN A 613 -23.79 8.56 -3.52
CA ASN A 613 -25.05 9.10 -4.05
C ASN A 613 -25.29 8.64 -5.50
N VAL A 614 -25.18 7.32 -5.73
CA VAL A 614 -25.28 6.70 -7.05
C VAL A 614 -26.71 6.88 -7.60
N THR A 615 -26.83 7.23 -8.88
CA THR A 615 -28.13 7.40 -9.54
C THR A 615 -28.43 6.31 -10.56
N VAL A 616 -27.40 5.66 -11.11
CA VAL A 616 -27.52 4.58 -12.09
C VAL A 616 -26.70 3.38 -11.62
N LEU A 617 -27.35 2.22 -11.55
CA LEU A 617 -26.68 0.94 -11.32
C LEU A 617 -26.71 0.14 -12.62
N TRP A 618 -25.54 -0.31 -13.10
CA TRP A 618 -25.43 -1.12 -14.32
C TRP A 618 -24.57 -2.35 -14.07
N GLY A 619 -25.17 -3.54 -14.17
CA GLY A 619 -24.49 -4.80 -13.89
C GLY A 619 -25.25 -6.03 -14.34
N ARG A 620 -24.71 -7.22 -14.04
CA ARG A 620 -25.41 -8.50 -14.26
C ARG A 620 -26.55 -8.64 -13.26
N SER A 621 -27.62 -9.31 -13.66
CA SER A 621 -28.81 -9.53 -12.82
C SER A 621 -28.47 -10.16 -11.47
N GLU A 622 -27.62 -11.19 -11.45
CA GLU A 622 -27.19 -11.87 -10.22
C GLU A 622 -26.45 -10.94 -9.25
N THR A 623 -25.56 -10.09 -9.77
CA THR A 623 -24.81 -9.13 -8.95
C THR A 623 -25.77 -8.10 -8.35
N ILE A 624 -26.70 -7.58 -9.16
CA ILE A 624 -27.69 -6.60 -8.71
C ILE A 624 -28.60 -7.21 -7.63
N GLN A 625 -29.06 -8.44 -7.83
CA GLN A 625 -29.88 -9.16 -6.86
C GLN A 625 -29.17 -9.28 -5.50
N LYS A 626 -27.91 -9.77 -5.49
CA LYS A 626 -27.12 -9.90 -4.26
C LYS A 626 -26.92 -8.57 -3.53
N ILE A 627 -26.78 -7.45 -4.25
CA ILE A 627 -26.65 -6.11 -3.64
C ILE A 627 -27.91 -5.78 -2.85
N PHE A 628 -29.09 -5.92 -3.47
CA PHE A 628 -30.36 -5.59 -2.81
C PHE A 628 -30.73 -6.58 -1.69
N GLU A 629 -30.35 -7.85 -1.80
CA GLU A 629 -30.52 -8.84 -0.71
C GLU A 629 -29.62 -8.53 0.51
N SER A 630 -28.53 -7.79 0.32
CA SER A 630 -27.54 -7.51 1.37
C SER A 630 -27.85 -6.28 2.24
N THR A 631 -28.97 -5.58 1.97
CA THR A 631 -29.28 -4.28 2.58
C THR A 631 -30.79 -4.02 2.67
N ASP A 632 -31.23 -3.43 3.79
CA ASP A 632 -32.60 -2.92 3.94
C ASP A 632 -32.72 -1.43 3.54
N ALA A 633 -31.63 -0.80 3.10
CA ALA A 633 -31.61 0.61 2.75
C ALA A 633 -32.41 0.89 1.47
N GLN A 634 -33.18 1.98 1.45
CA GLN A 634 -34.02 2.36 0.30
C GLN A 634 -33.25 2.96 -0.88
N HIS A 635 -31.96 3.30 -0.72
CA HIS A 635 -31.10 3.88 -1.76
C HIS A 635 -31.74 5.06 -2.53
N ALA A 636 -32.12 6.11 -1.80
CA ALA A 636 -32.96 7.21 -2.29
C ALA A 636 -32.44 7.97 -3.54
N HIS A 637 -31.15 7.87 -3.85
CA HIS A 637 -30.57 8.51 -5.04
C HIS A 637 -30.69 7.67 -6.32
N LEU A 638 -30.91 6.36 -6.19
CA LEU A 638 -30.97 5.44 -7.31
C LEU A 638 -32.26 5.65 -8.11
N ARG A 639 -32.14 5.96 -9.40
CA ARG A 639 -33.29 6.21 -10.28
C ARG A 639 -33.38 5.25 -11.47
N LEU A 640 -32.31 4.52 -11.77
CA LEU A 640 -32.23 3.66 -12.96
C LEU A 640 -31.35 2.43 -12.66
N VAL A 641 -31.86 1.26 -13.00
CA VAL A 641 -31.12 -0.01 -12.95
C VAL A 641 -31.09 -0.59 -14.35
N LEU A 642 -29.90 -0.87 -14.86
CA LEU A 642 -29.66 -1.48 -16.16
C LEU A 642 -29.05 -2.86 -15.97
N THR A 643 -29.77 -3.88 -16.43
CA THR A 643 -29.30 -5.27 -16.39
C THR A 643 -28.60 -5.63 -17.69
N LEU A 644 -27.43 -6.26 -17.56
CA LEU A 644 -26.76 -6.94 -18.66
C LEU A 644 -27.37 -8.34 -18.77
N LEU A 645 -28.16 -8.55 -19.82
CA LEU A 645 -28.72 -9.86 -20.18
C LEU A 645 -27.67 -10.76 -20.82
#